data_AF-A0A3N1GZA4-F1
#
_entry.id   AF-A0A3N1GZA4-F1
#
_cell.length_a   1.000
_cell.length_b   1.000
_cell.length_c   1.000
_cell.angle_alpha   90.00
_cell.angle_beta   90.00
_cell.angle_gamma   90.00
#
_symmetry.space_group_name_H-M   'P 1'
#
loop_
_entity.id
_entity.type
_entity.pdbx_description
1 polymer ?
#
loop_
_entity_poly.entity_id
_entity_poly.type
_entity_poly.pdbx_seq_one_letter_code
_entity_poly.pdbx_strand_id
1 'polypeptide(L)'
;MDALIEITQPGQGADYRVDLYLGDGGAWPAQPTASGTVAADLDVGSLPVPPAATGVDAVVGFLHANPESQAFADLGLHLGRLLLPPDVRAHWSRPEVRRTFLCLPPALRRLPWESARSAHALFVRPDHPFTRVHRRVPSAEPVADALPIRVLVVRGDDDDDIGSRDEVREIKRVVGGAPGRIEAEFLSRPTESDLKSAYRRVMPHVLHFIGHGTRKASTGQPALRIVPPGREAWLLTPTYIGDLLSRPAPRLAILNACRSGETADAVALTDVFLDSGAAAVVGMQGDIRGTAAALFGGSLYRSLLANEPVDRAVTTAREAVYADTGVSDGARDWILPSLTARVRPDDVLPDLAATGARAVRIEQQFEKEVGAFVNRVHERHQLLKGVDPDAGEPLEPLLLVVGESQVGKTRLLNWLRRRCAVRGRRVKYVSFDRPNPVEVLGDRPARFDFLEVLYAIRDVAEDLPNPPDGVASAFDRFNHDVLHLAEGRLPPDPPAPTPEPARWPRLTGGTSHHVAATFESFRACLGRAARPEPLLLVFDHVGNVLDSAFRQQLYDHLIRHIADGELPNLSLVVVMTNEQFATHWPELGGGTRVDLDCIEAEEFAALAEDVVLAVGRAIGDPHVQLIEAIGKGVATGRWSPAVLGDLENLVRRMR
;
A
#
# COMPACT_ATOMS: atom_id res chain seq x y z
N MET A 1 26.98 -3.51 -14.82
CA MET A 1 26.61 -3.97 -16.16
C MET A 1 25.46 -4.96 -16.03
N ASP A 2 24.50 -4.87 -16.93
CA ASP A 2 23.40 -5.82 -17.07
C ASP A 2 23.75 -6.86 -18.16
N ALA A 3 23.26 -8.10 -18.00
CA ALA A 3 23.35 -9.14 -19.01
C ALA A 3 21.96 -9.48 -19.56
N LEU A 4 21.85 -9.73 -20.85
CA LEU A 4 20.68 -10.33 -21.48
C LEU A 4 21.10 -11.66 -22.11
N ILE A 5 20.48 -12.75 -21.66
CA ILE A 5 20.56 -14.06 -22.31
C ILE A 5 19.29 -14.22 -23.13
N GLU A 6 19.45 -14.30 -24.44
CA GLU A 6 18.37 -14.51 -25.39
C GLU A 6 18.50 -15.89 -26.04
N ILE A 7 17.48 -16.73 -25.85
CA ILE A 7 17.40 -18.03 -26.49
C ILE A 7 16.47 -17.91 -27.70
N THR A 8 16.94 -18.31 -28.87
CA THR A 8 16.15 -18.30 -30.11
C THR A 8 16.23 -19.64 -30.81
N GLN A 9 15.21 -19.96 -31.61
CA GLN A 9 15.22 -21.13 -32.47
C GLN A 9 15.06 -20.67 -33.92
N PRO A 10 16.08 -20.84 -34.78
CA PRO A 10 16.04 -20.31 -36.15
C PRO A 10 15.03 -21.03 -37.06
N GLY A 11 14.56 -22.22 -36.68
CA GLY A 11 13.51 -22.97 -37.37
C GLY A 11 13.02 -24.15 -36.54
N GLN A 12 11.86 -24.72 -36.87
CA GLN A 12 11.35 -25.91 -36.18
C GLN A 12 12.35 -27.07 -36.27
N GLY A 13 12.70 -27.64 -35.13
CA GLY A 13 13.63 -28.77 -35.03
C GLY A 13 15.11 -28.40 -35.18
N ALA A 14 15.43 -27.11 -35.41
CA ALA A 14 16.81 -26.64 -35.36
C ALA A 14 17.28 -26.48 -33.91
N ASP A 15 18.59 -26.59 -33.71
CA ASP A 15 19.22 -26.32 -32.42
C ASP A 15 18.91 -24.89 -31.94
N TYR A 16 18.77 -24.75 -30.64
CA TYR A 16 18.58 -23.47 -30.00
C TYR A 16 19.90 -22.69 -30.00
N ARG A 17 19.82 -21.41 -30.34
CA ARG A 17 20.93 -20.47 -30.20
C ARG A 17 20.77 -19.72 -28.90
N VAL A 18 21.84 -19.66 -28.10
CA VAL A 18 21.92 -18.93 -26.84
C VAL A 18 22.87 -17.77 -27.01
N ASP A 19 22.34 -16.55 -27.03
CA ASP A 19 23.11 -15.33 -27.24
C ASP A 19 23.19 -14.52 -25.94
N LEU A 20 24.40 -14.10 -25.58
CA LEU A 20 24.64 -13.20 -24.45
C LEU A 20 24.93 -11.80 -24.97
N TYR A 21 24.23 -10.82 -24.42
CA TYR A 21 24.47 -9.39 -24.63
C TYR A 21 24.86 -8.76 -23.30
N LEU A 22 25.98 -8.06 -23.27
CA LEU A 22 26.40 -7.25 -22.12
C LEU A 22 26.17 -5.77 -22.43
N GLY A 23 25.50 -5.05 -21.53
CA GLY A 23 25.16 -3.64 -21.72
C GLY A 23 24.88 -2.91 -20.41
N ASP A 24 24.67 -1.60 -20.50
CA ASP A 24 24.35 -0.75 -19.34
C ASP A 24 22.96 -0.14 -19.52
N GLY A 25 22.17 -0.10 -18.43
CA GLY A 25 20.87 0.57 -18.44
C GLY A 25 19.84 -0.06 -19.39
N GLY A 26 20.03 -1.31 -19.82
CA GLY A 26 19.10 -2.01 -20.72
C GLY A 26 19.29 -1.66 -22.20
N ALA A 27 20.34 -0.91 -22.54
CA ALA A 27 20.80 -0.72 -23.91
C ALA A 27 21.69 -1.91 -24.32
N TRP A 28 21.23 -2.69 -25.29
CA TRP A 28 21.92 -3.89 -25.76
C TRP A 28 22.67 -3.62 -27.07
N PRO A 29 23.90 -4.14 -27.24
CA PRO A 29 24.63 -4.04 -28.50
C PRO A 29 23.90 -4.77 -29.64
N ALA A 30 24.16 -4.35 -30.88
CA ALA A 30 23.54 -4.94 -32.07
C ALA A 30 23.95 -6.41 -32.30
N GLN A 31 25.15 -6.79 -31.89
CA GLN A 31 25.67 -8.16 -31.97
C GLN A 31 25.86 -8.74 -30.56
N PRO A 32 25.67 -10.06 -30.39
CA PRO A 32 25.92 -10.71 -29.11
C PRO A 32 27.40 -10.65 -28.74
N THR A 33 27.67 -10.50 -27.45
CA THR A 33 29.00 -10.57 -26.85
C THR A 33 29.58 -11.98 -26.88
N ALA A 34 28.73 -13.00 -26.75
CA ALA A 34 29.08 -14.41 -26.82
C ALA A 34 27.87 -15.21 -27.32
N SER A 35 28.11 -16.35 -27.97
CA SER A 35 27.05 -17.21 -28.51
C SER A 35 27.35 -18.68 -28.26
N GLY A 36 26.32 -19.47 -28.03
CA GLY A 36 26.40 -20.92 -27.92
C GLY A 36 25.22 -21.60 -28.60
N THR A 37 25.32 -22.92 -28.78
CA THR A 37 24.26 -23.76 -29.33
C THR A 37 23.87 -24.84 -28.34
N VAL A 38 22.58 -25.15 -28.32
CA VAL A 38 21.96 -26.18 -27.49
C VAL A 38 21.13 -27.07 -28.40
N ALA A 39 21.25 -28.38 -28.26
CA ALA A 39 20.54 -29.33 -29.10
C ALA A 39 19.02 -29.14 -29.00
N ALA A 40 18.29 -29.37 -30.10
CA ALA A 40 16.84 -29.20 -30.15
C ALA A 40 16.07 -30.12 -29.18
N ASP A 41 16.65 -31.28 -28.84
CA ASP A 41 16.14 -32.24 -27.85
C ASP A 41 16.53 -31.90 -26.40
N LEU A 42 17.22 -30.78 -26.20
CA LEU A 42 17.73 -30.29 -24.93
C LEU A 42 18.82 -31.19 -24.30
N ASP A 43 19.47 -32.06 -25.08
CA ASP A 43 20.61 -32.81 -24.57
C ASP A 43 21.83 -31.91 -24.32
N VAL A 44 22.49 -32.12 -23.17
CA VAL A 44 23.74 -31.44 -22.75
C VAL A 44 24.81 -32.44 -22.27
N GLY A 45 24.69 -33.72 -22.66
CA GLY A 45 25.65 -34.78 -22.39
C GLY A 45 25.56 -35.40 -20.99
N SER A 46 26.58 -36.21 -20.64
CA SER A 46 26.62 -37.22 -19.56
C SER A 46 26.53 -36.67 -18.11
N LEU A 47 25.39 -36.11 -17.74
CA LEU A 47 24.87 -36.13 -16.37
C LEU A 47 23.89 -37.30 -16.25
N PRO A 48 23.64 -37.86 -15.06
CA PRO A 48 22.47 -38.70 -14.86
C PRO A 48 21.25 -37.83 -15.21
N VAL A 49 20.69 -38.06 -16.40
CA VAL A 49 19.42 -37.48 -16.79
C VAL A 49 18.43 -37.97 -15.74
N PRO A 50 17.75 -37.10 -14.97
CA PRO A 50 16.65 -37.56 -14.13
C PRO A 50 15.73 -38.43 -15.01
N PRO A 51 15.11 -39.51 -14.50
CA PRO A 51 14.34 -40.45 -15.34
C PRO A 51 13.17 -39.84 -16.14
N ALA A 52 12.96 -38.51 -16.08
CA ALA A 52 11.91 -37.73 -16.72
C ALA A 52 12.39 -36.60 -17.67
N ALA A 53 13.66 -36.52 -18.10
CA ALA A 53 14.17 -35.33 -18.81
C ALA A 53 14.13 -35.35 -20.36
N THR A 54 13.36 -36.24 -20.99
CA THR A 54 13.24 -36.29 -22.47
C THR A 54 12.18 -35.31 -23.02
N GLY A 55 12.14 -34.08 -22.49
CA GLY A 55 11.29 -33.01 -23.01
C GLY A 55 10.62 -32.13 -21.96
N VAL A 56 10.07 -30.99 -22.42
CA VAL A 56 9.48 -29.94 -21.57
C VAL A 56 8.34 -30.47 -20.70
N ASP A 57 7.43 -31.28 -21.24
CA ASP A 57 6.27 -31.79 -20.50
C ASP A 57 6.65 -32.73 -19.36
N ALA A 58 7.67 -33.57 -19.57
CA ALA A 58 8.13 -34.52 -18.58
C ALA A 58 8.84 -33.81 -17.41
N VAL A 59 9.64 -32.76 -17.69
CA VAL A 59 10.24 -31.90 -16.65
C VAL A 59 9.16 -31.18 -15.84
N VAL A 60 8.15 -30.61 -16.50
CA VAL A 60 7.04 -29.92 -15.83
C VAL A 60 6.24 -30.91 -14.98
N GLY A 61 5.89 -32.07 -15.53
CA GLY A 61 5.18 -33.13 -14.81
C GLY A 61 5.96 -33.61 -13.59
N PHE A 62 7.28 -33.77 -13.71
CA PHE A 62 8.15 -34.11 -12.59
C PHE A 62 8.13 -33.06 -11.49
N LEU A 63 8.26 -31.77 -11.86
CA LEU A 63 8.17 -30.67 -10.90
C LEU A 63 6.84 -30.69 -10.16
N HIS A 64 5.71 -30.94 -10.82
CA HIS A 64 4.39 -30.98 -10.19
C HIS A 64 4.14 -32.23 -9.32
N ALA A 65 4.62 -33.39 -9.75
CA ALA A 65 4.37 -34.65 -9.06
C ALA A 65 5.19 -34.81 -7.77
N ASN A 66 6.31 -34.08 -7.63
CA ASN A 66 7.25 -34.27 -6.53
C ASN A 66 7.43 -32.97 -5.76
N PRO A 67 6.83 -32.79 -4.57
CA PRO A 67 7.09 -31.62 -3.72
C PRO A 67 8.55 -31.52 -3.26
N GLU A 68 9.20 -32.67 -3.06
CA GLU A 68 10.58 -32.80 -2.58
C GLU A 68 11.32 -33.85 -3.42
N SER A 69 12.54 -33.54 -3.85
CA SER A 69 13.39 -34.49 -4.57
C SER A 69 14.84 -34.05 -4.65
N GLN A 70 15.76 -34.97 -4.41
CA GLN A 70 17.20 -34.74 -4.64
C GLN A 70 17.53 -34.53 -6.13
N ALA A 71 16.68 -35.03 -7.04
CA ALA A 71 16.88 -34.87 -8.49
C ALA A 71 16.67 -33.42 -8.98
N PHE A 72 16.13 -32.52 -8.14
CA PHE A 72 16.05 -31.10 -8.50
C PHE A 72 17.42 -30.45 -8.66
N ALA A 73 18.44 -30.92 -7.93
CA ALA A 73 19.80 -30.44 -8.09
C ALA A 73 20.40 -30.82 -9.45
N ASP A 74 20.15 -32.05 -9.91
CA ASP A 74 20.59 -32.55 -11.21
C ASP A 74 19.84 -31.86 -12.35
N LEU A 75 18.52 -31.69 -12.21
CA LEU A 75 17.72 -30.88 -13.13
C LEU A 75 18.25 -29.45 -13.22
N GLY A 76 18.60 -28.85 -12.08
CA GLY A 76 19.20 -27.52 -12.02
C GLY A 76 20.53 -27.44 -12.76
N LEU A 77 21.41 -28.43 -12.59
CA LEU A 77 22.68 -28.49 -13.32
C LEU A 77 22.46 -28.64 -14.83
N HIS A 78 21.48 -29.45 -15.22
CA HIS A 78 21.09 -29.60 -16.63
C HIS A 78 20.60 -28.28 -17.22
N LEU A 79 19.62 -27.61 -16.58
CA LEU A 79 19.11 -26.31 -17.03
C LEU A 79 20.17 -25.20 -17.00
N GLY A 80 21.09 -25.23 -16.04
CA GLY A 80 22.21 -24.30 -15.98
C GLY A 80 23.22 -24.46 -17.12
N ARG A 81 23.40 -25.68 -17.64
CA ARG A 81 24.21 -25.92 -18.85
C ARG A 81 23.53 -25.44 -20.12
N LEU A 82 22.22 -25.64 -20.23
CA LEU A 82 21.40 -25.10 -21.32
C LEU A 82 21.46 -23.56 -21.34
N LEU A 83 21.33 -22.94 -20.17
CA LEU A 83 21.31 -21.48 -20.02
C LEU A 83 22.69 -20.85 -20.23
N LEU A 84 23.77 -21.54 -19.82
CA LEU A 84 25.14 -21.04 -19.87
C LEU A 84 26.08 -22.05 -20.58
N PRO A 85 26.03 -22.14 -21.92
CA PRO A 85 27.05 -22.83 -22.72
C PRO A 85 28.46 -22.27 -22.45
N PRO A 86 29.54 -23.00 -22.77
CA PRO A 86 30.89 -22.67 -22.32
C PRO A 86 31.33 -21.21 -22.59
N ASP A 87 31.12 -20.72 -23.81
CA ASP A 87 31.50 -19.35 -24.22
C ASP A 87 30.66 -18.28 -23.50
N VAL A 88 29.33 -18.46 -23.53
CA VAL A 88 28.37 -17.60 -22.80
C VAL A 88 28.71 -17.55 -21.31
N ARG A 89 29.04 -18.69 -20.70
CA ARG A 89 29.40 -18.79 -19.27
C ARG A 89 30.66 -18.00 -18.95
N ALA A 90 31.68 -18.06 -19.79
CA ALA A 90 32.95 -17.38 -19.57
C ALA A 90 32.77 -15.85 -19.53
N HIS A 91 31.89 -15.31 -20.38
CA HIS A 91 31.56 -13.89 -20.41
C HIS A 91 30.56 -13.48 -19.32
N TRP A 92 29.56 -14.32 -19.05
CA TRP A 92 28.55 -14.05 -18.02
C TRP A 92 29.11 -14.08 -16.60
N SER A 93 30.09 -14.96 -16.31
CA SER A 93 30.68 -15.11 -14.97
C SER A 93 31.61 -13.96 -14.55
N ARG A 94 31.68 -12.88 -15.33
CA ARG A 94 32.49 -11.71 -15.05
C ARG A 94 31.89 -10.89 -13.90
N PRO A 95 32.69 -10.37 -12.95
CA PRO A 95 32.21 -9.72 -11.73
C PRO A 95 31.44 -8.40 -11.98
N GLU A 96 31.56 -7.81 -13.16
CA GLU A 96 30.86 -6.59 -13.56
C GLU A 96 29.37 -6.80 -13.86
N VAL A 97 28.97 -8.05 -14.15
CA VAL A 97 27.58 -8.43 -14.37
C VAL A 97 26.86 -8.45 -13.02
N ARG A 98 25.80 -7.65 -12.89
CA ARG A 98 25.06 -7.46 -11.63
C ARG A 98 23.61 -7.90 -11.70
N ARG A 99 23.07 -8.07 -12.91
CA ARG A 99 21.66 -8.42 -13.15
C ARG A 99 21.57 -9.15 -14.48
N THR A 100 20.76 -10.20 -14.55
CA THR A 100 20.55 -10.96 -15.79
C THR A 100 19.10 -10.98 -16.19
N PHE A 101 18.84 -10.64 -17.45
CA PHE A 101 17.56 -10.76 -18.12
C PHE A 101 17.56 -12.02 -18.98
N LEU A 102 16.47 -12.78 -18.92
CA LEU A 102 16.31 -14.04 -19.64
C LEU A 102 15.14 -13.93 -20.61
N CYS A 103 15.44 -13.88 -21.91
CA CYS A 103 14.45 -13.85 -22.98
C CYS A 103 14.32 -15.25 -23.60
N LEU A 104 13.13 -15.85 -23.47
CA LEU A 104 12.88 -17.25 -23.83
C LEU A 104 11.85 -17.38 -24.96
N PRO A 105 12.05 -18.32 -25.90
CA PRO A 105 11.06 -18.65 -26.90
C PRO A 105 9.88 -19.36 -26.22
N PRO A 106 8.65 -19.25 -26.76
CA PRO A 106 7.45 -19.81 -26.13
C PRO A 106 7.56 -21.28 -25.71
N ALA A 107 8.21 -22.11 -26.54
CA ALA A 107 8.40 -23.54 -26.28
C ALA A 107 9.16 -23.83 -24.98
N LEU A 108 10.06 -22.93 -24.56
CA LEU A 108 10.93 -23.13 -23.41
C LEU A 108 10.46 -22.40 -22.14
N ARG A 109 9.47 -21.50 -22.23
CA ARG A 109 9.00 -20.72 -21.07
C ARG A 109 8.43 -21.58 -19.94
N ARG A 110 7.96 -22.79 -20.25
CA ARG A 110 7.38 -23.72 -19.27
C ARG A 110 8.42 -24.42 -18.41
N LEU A 111 9.68 -24.47 -18.83
CA LEU A 111 10.73 -25.07 -18.02
C LEU A 111 10.95 -24.26 -16.72
N PRO A 112 11.31 -24.92 -15.61
CA PRO A 112 11.61 -24.26 -14.35
C PRO A 112 13.03 -23.69 -14.36
N TRP A 113 13.27 -22.67 -15.19
CA TRP A 113 14.57 -22.02 -15.30
C TRP A 113 15.13 -21.52 -13.97
N GLU A 114 14.24 -21.24 -13.01
CA GLU A 114 14.55 -20.85 -11.64
C GLU A 114 15.37 -21.91 -10.89
N SER A 115 15.28 -23.19 -11.26
CA SER A 115 16.11 -24.24 -10.67
C SER A 115 17.54 -24.25 -11.22
N ALA A 116 17.85 -23.46 -12.25
CA ALA A 116 19.13 -23.50 -12.95
C ALA A 116 20.30 -23.27 -12.00
N ARG A 117 21.33 -24.09 -12.18
CA ARG A 117 22.48 -24.18 -11.29
C ARG A 117 23.78 -24.25 -12.07
N SER A 118 24.79 -23.52 -11.58
CA SER A 118 26.19 -23.70 -11.97
C SER A 118 26.94 -24.33 -10.79
N ALA A 119 27.91 -23.64 -10.17
CA ALA A 119 28.40 -24.04 -8.85
C ALA A 119 27.29 -23.93 -7.77
N HIS A 120 26.50 -22.86 -7.85
CA HIS A 120 25.40 -22.53 -6.95
C HIS A 120 24.09 -22.34 -7.72
N ALA A 121 22.96 -22.35 -7.02
CA ALA A 121 21.66 -22.00 -7.60
C ALA A 121 21.67 -20.53 -8.05
N LEU A 122 21.23 -20.27 -9.28
CA LEU A 122 21.43 -18.97 -9.93
C LEU A 122 20.36 -17.93 -9.54
N PHE A 123 19.14 -18.38 -9.22
CA PHE A 123 17.97 -17.52 -8.99
C PHE A 123 17.68 -17.21 -7.51
N VAL A 124 18.64 -17.50 -6.63
CA VAL A 124 18.57 -17.26 -5.17
C VAL A 124 19.67 -16.32 -4.69
N ARG A 125 20.20 -15.49 -5.60
CA ARG A 125 21.34 -14.60 -5.37
C ARG A 125 20.94 -13.13 -5.52
N PRO A 126 20.55 -12.43 -4.45
CA PRO A 126 20.06 -11.06 -4.56
C PRO A 126 21.11 -10.06 -5.07
N ASP A 127 22.39 -10.40 -5.04
CA ASP A 127 23.50 -9.63 -5.63
C ASP A 127 23.59 -9.77 -7.16
N HIS A 128 22.90 -10.77 -7.72
CA HIS A 128 22.88 -11.10 -9.14
C HIS A 128 21.51 -11.63 -9.61
N PRO A 129 20.42 -10.85 -9.47
CA PRO A 129 19.06 -11.31 -9.77
C PRO A 129 18.89 -11.73 -11.24
N PHE A 130 18.09 -12.77 -11.44
CA PHE A 130 17.62 -13.22 -12.76
C PHE A 130 16.14 -12.87 -12.94
N THR A 131 15.82 -12.25 -14.07
CA THR A 131 14.45 -11.85 -14.43
C THR A 131 14.09 -12.35 -15.81
N ARG A 132 12.93 -13.01 -15.98
CA ARG A 132 12.43 -13.34 -17.32
C ARG A 132 11.89 -12.06 -17.97
N VAL A 133 12.11 -11.91 -19.27
CA VAL A 133 11.62 -10.74 -20.02
C VAL A 133 10.82 -11.18 -21.22
N HIS A 134 9.70 -10.50 -21.47
CA HIS A 134 8.79 -10.87 -22.55
C HIS A 134 9.39 -10.55 -23.95
N ARG A 135 10.15 -9.45 -24.05
CA ARG A 135 10.97 -9.03 -25.20
C ARG A 135 12.21 -8.29 -24.67
N ARG A 136 13.20 -7.99 -25.52
CA ARG A 136 14.34 -7.11 -25.18
C ARG A 136 13.79 -5.82 -24.55
N VAL A 137 14.02 -5.65 -23.25
CA VAL A 137 13.32 -4.66 -22.40
C VAL A 137 13.43 -3.25 -22.98
N PRO A 138 12.33 -2.63 -23.43
CA PRO A 138 12.31 -1.20 -23.75
C PRO A 138 11.98 -0.39 -22.50
N SER A 139 12.51 0.84 -22.44
CA SER A 139 12.24 1.82 -21.38
C SER A 139 10.73 2.08 -21.22
N ALA A 140 10.30 2.19 -19.97
CA ALA A 140 9.01 2.76 -19.61
C ALA A 140 9.21 4.20 -19.14
N GLU A 141 8.14 5.00 -19.20
CA GLU A 141 8.11 6.26 -18.46
C GLU A 141 8.13 5.95 -16.95
N PRO A 142 8.92 6.70 -16.15
CA PRO A 142 8.91 6.59 -14.71
C PRO A 142 7.49 6.73 -14.15
N VAL A 143 7.18 5.96 -13.11
CA VAL A 143 5.87 6.05 -12.46
C VAL A 143 5.73 7.44 -11.82
N ALA A 144 4.79 8.25 -12.32
CA ALA A 144 4.50 9.57 -11.79
C ALA A 144 3.81 9.54 -10.41
N ASP A 145 3.25 8.39 -10.02
CA ASP A 145 2.49 8.23 -8.78
C ASP A 145 3.40 8.26 -7.55
N ALA A 146 3.15 9.25 -6.68
CA ALA A 146 3.69 9.33 -5.34
C ALA A 146 2.94 8.38 -4.37
N LEU A 147 3.65 7.92 -3.33
CA LEU A 147 3.17 7.13 -2.20
C LEU A 147 1.73 7.39 -1.74
N PRO A 148 1.05 6.40 -1.13
CA PRO A 148 1.54 5.05 -0.83
C PRO A 148 1.46 4.10 -2.04
N ILE A 149 2.28 3.04 -2.03
CA ILE A 149 2.06 1.88 -2.89
C ILE A 149 0.75 1.21 -2.45
N ARG A 150 -0.30 1.47 -3.23
CA ARG A 150 -1.61 0.82 -3.16
C ARG A 150 -1.52 -0.66 -3.56
N VAL A 151 -1.91 -1.56 -2.66
CA VAL A 151 -1.89 -3.02 -2.83
C VAL A 151 -3.32 -3.55 -2.65
N LEU A 152 -3.78 -4.38 -3.58
CA LEU A 152 -5.02 -5.13 -3.44
C LEU A 152 -4.69 -6.61 -3.34
N VAL A 153 -4.95 -7.21 -2.18
CA VAL A 153 -4.77 -8.65 -1.95
C VAL A 153 -6.14 -9.33 -2.04
N VAL A 154 -6.25 -10.34 -2.88
CA VAL A 154 -7.48 -11.08 -3.14
C VAL A 154 -7.25 -12.55 -2.80
N ARG A 155 -7.89 -13.02 -1.74
CA ARG A 155 -7.99 -14.45 -1.43
C ARG A 155 -9.23 -15.03 -2.12
N GLY A 156 -9.03 -15.94 -3.06
CA GLY A 156 -10.10 -16.51 -3.89
C GLY A 156 -10.85 -17.68 -3.24
N ASP A 157 -10.21 -18.41 -2.33
CA ASP A 157 -10.76 -19.62 -1.69
C ASP A 157 -10.35 -19.69 -0.20
N ASP A 158 -11.04 -20.51 0.58
CA ASP A 158 -10.72 -20.82 1.99
C ASP A 158 -10.02 -22.19 2.12
N ASP A 159 -9.47 -22.70 1.03
CA ASP A 159 -8.74 -23.96 1.03
C ASP A 159 -7.50 -23.86 1.94
N ASP A 160 -7.53 -24.62 3.03
CA ASP A 160 -6.47 -24.70 4.02
C ASP A 160 -5.27 -25.51 3.46
N ASP A 161 -5.46 -26.36 2.45
CA ASP A 161 -4.38 -27.18 1.85
C ASP A 161 -3.31 -26.32 1.15
N ILE A 162 -3.68 -25.11 0.70
CA ILE A 162 -2.74 -24.12 0.13
C ILE A 162 -2.25 -23.09 1.17
N GLY A 163 -2.66 -23.22 2.43
CA GLY A 163 -2.30 -22.30 3.54
C GLY A 163 -2.50 -20.82 3.23
N SER A 164 -3.53 -20.51 2.44
CA SER A 164 -3.86 -19.16 1.97
C SER A 164 -4.04 -18.15 3.12
N ARG A 165 -4.46 -18.63 4.30
CA ARG A 165 -4.60 -17.81 5.52
C ARG A 165 -3.26 -17.35 6.06
N ASP A 166 -2.24 -18.21 6.06
CA ASP A 166 -0.93 -17.89 6.61
C ASP A 166 -0.20 -16.87 5.76
N GLU A 167 -0.32 -17.00 4.43
CA GLU A 167 0.20 -15.98 3.50
C GLU A 167 -0.46 -14.62 3.72
N VAL A 168 -1.80 -14.56 3.80
CA VAL A 168 -2.50 -13.30 4.08
C VAL A 168 -2.08 -12.70 5.42
N ARG A 169 -1.96 -13.53 6.47
CA ARG A 169 -1.54 -13.07 7.81
C ARG A 169 -0.12 -12.50 7.78
N GLU A 170 0.80 -13.17 7.12
CA GLU A 170 2.18 -12.72 7.01
C GLU A 170 2.30 -11.44 6.18
N ILE A 171 1.56 -11.33 5.07
CA ILE A 171 1.48 -10.08 4.29
C ILE A 171 0.95 -8.96 5.18
N LYS A 172 -0.19 -9.15 5.87
CA LYS A 172 -0.78 -8.17 6.80
C LYS A 172 0.23 -7.72 7.86
N ARG A 173 0.98 -8.64 8.45
CA ARG A 173 2.01 -8.36 9.45
C ARG A 173 3.12 -7.47 8.89
N VAL A 174 3.61 -7.78 7.69
CA VAL A 174 4.69 -7.03 7.04
C VAL A 174 4.21 -5.64 6.59
N VAL A 175 3.06 -5.55 5.92
CA VAL A 175 2.55 -4.25 5.45
C VAL A 175 2.06 -3.37 6.59
N GLY A 176 1.57 -3.96 7.68
CA GLY A 176 1.19 -3.26 8.90
C GLY A 176 2.38 -2.56 9.59
N GLY A 177 3.59 -3.13 9.45
CA GLY A 177 4.82 -2.58 10.00
C GLY A 177 5.43 -1.38 9.25
N ALA A 178 4.89 -0.99 8.10
CA ALA A 178 5.35 0.19 7.35
C ALA A 178 4.18 1.04 6.83
N PRO A 179 3.30 1.52 7.73
CA PRO A 179 2.03 2.04 7.34
C PRO A 179 2.17 3.49 6.84
N GLY A 180 1.71 3.74 5.60
CA GLY A 180 1.89 5.02 4.90
C GLY A 180 2.86 4.96 3.71
N ARG A 181 3.74 3.95 3.64
CA ARG A 181 4.47 3.60 2.41
C ARG A 181 3.71 2.61 1.56
N ILE A 182 3.08 1.63 2.21
CA ILE A 182 2.15 0.68 1.59
C ILE A 182 0.78 0.89 2.21
N GLU A 183 -0.24 0.86 1.37
CA GLU A 183 -1.62 0.71 1.80
C GLU A 183 -2.22 -0.51 1.12
N ALA A 184 -2.59 -1.49 1.93
CA ALA A 184 -3.15 -2.74 1.46
C ALA A 184 -4.64 -2.83 1.81
N GLU A 185 -5.44 -3.22 0.83
CA GLU A 185 -6.81 -3.68 1.01
C GLU A 185 -6.86 -5.21 0.80
N PHE A 186 -7.57 -5.92 1.65
CA PHE A 186 -7.68 -7.38 1.62
C PHE A 186 -9.12 -7.78 1.34
N LEU A 187 -9.34 -8.52 0.27
CA LEU A 187 -10.63 -9.14 -0.06
C LEU A 187 -10.55 -10.63 0.21
N SER A 188 -11.52 -11.15 0.96
CA SER A 188 -11.69 -12.59 1.15
C SER A 188 -12.91 -13.06 0.37
N ARG A 189 -12.68 -13.95 -0.59
CA ARG A 189 -13.70 -14.59 -1.43
C ARG A 189 -14.72 -13.60 -2.01
N PRO A 190 -14.27 -12.52 -2.67
CA PRO A 190 -15.16 -11.45 -3.12
C PRO A 190 -16.13 -11.92 -4.20
N THR A 191 -17.31 -11.31 -4.26
CA THR A 191 -18.13 -11.39 -5.47
C THR A 191 -17.49 -10.60 -6.62
N GLU A 192 -17.94 -10.83 -7.85
CA GLU A 192 -17.49 -10.04 -9.01
C GLU A 192 -17.66 -8.53 -8.81
N SER A 193 -18.80 -8.14 -8.22
CA SER A 193 -19.11 -6.74 -7.90
C SER A 193 -18.15 -6.17 -6.86
N ASP A 194 -17.81 -6.95 -5.83
CA ASP A 194 -16.89 -6.52 -4.77
C ASP A 194 -15.49 -6.29 -5.35
N LEU A 195 -14.98 -7.22 -6.14
CA LEU A 195 -13.66 -7.07 -6.78
C LEU A 195 -13.64 -5.86 -7.70
N LYS A 196 -14.68 -5.67 -8.52
CA LYS A 196 -14.78 -4.52 -9.44
C LYS A 196 -14.84 -3.19 -8.70
N SER A 197 -15.62 -3.12 -7.62
CA SER A 197 -15.74 -1.93 -6.78
C SER A 197 -14.42 -1.60 -6.09
N ALA A 198 -13.77 -2.60 -5.49
CA ALA A 198 -12.48 -2.44 -4.83
C ALA A 198 -11.38 -2.05 -5.82
N TYR A 199 -11.29 -2.70 -6.98
CA TYR A 199 -10.27 -2.38 -7.97
C TYR A 199 -10.36 -0.94 -8.46
N ARG A 200 -11.57 -0.46 -8.76
CA ARG A 200 -11.82 0.94 -9.18
C ARG A 200 -11.53 1.95 -8.07
N ARG A 201 -11.78 1.57 -6.82
CA ARG A 201 -11.58 2.42 -5.65
C ARG A 201 -10.10 2.50 -5.25
N VAL A 202 -9.40 1.37 -5.30
CA VAL A 202 -8.00 1.24 -4.86
C VAL A 202 -7.03 1.66 -5.97
N MET A 203 -7.36 1.41 -7.25
CA MET A 203 -6.44 1.58 -8.38
C MET A 203 -5.04 1.02 -8.05
N PRO A 204 -4.95 -0.30 -7.78
CA PRO A 204 -3.78 -0.88 -7.14
C PRO A 204 -2.54 -0.84 -8.04
N HIS A 205 -1.39 -0.48 -7.47
CA HIS A 205 -0.09 -0.72 -8.11
C HIS A 205 0.27 -2.20 -8.07
N VAL A 206 -0.10 -2.89 -6.99
CA VAL A 206 0.11 -4.33 -6.82
C VAL A 206 -1.22 -5.03 -6.68
N LEU A 207 -1.51 -5.97 -7.58
CA LEU A 207 -2.58 -6.95 -7.39
C LEU A 207 -1.97 -8.27 -6.94
N HIS A 208 -2.28 -8.74 -5.74
CA HIS A 208 -1.82 -10.03 -5.24
C HIS A 208 -3.01 -10.99 -5.11
N PHE A 209 -3.12 -11.96 -6.00
CA PHE A 209 -4.13 -12.99 -5.96
C PHE A 209 -3.59 -14.27 -5.31
N ILE A 210 -4.36 -14.83 -4.37
CA ILE A 210 -4.07 -16.06 -3.63
C ILE A 210 -5.26 -17.01 -3.82
N GLY A 211 -5.07 -18.18 -4.43
CA GLY A 211 -6.17 -19.13 -4.64
C GLY A 211 -5.84 -20.18 -5.69
N HIS A 212 -6.82 -20.56 -6.51
CA HIS A 212 -6.65 -21.63 -7.51
C HIS A 212 -6.78 -21.11 -8.94
N GLY A 213 -5.92 -21.62 -9.82
CA GLY A 213 -6.06 -21.54 -11.26
C GLY A 213 -6.93 -22.68 -11.78
N THR A 214 -7.74 -22.41 -12.80
CA THR A 214 -8.58 -23.42 -13.46
C THR A 214 -8.73 -23.12 -14.96
N ARG A 215 -9.43 -23.99 -15.70
CA ARG A 215 -9.85 -23.73 -17.08
C ARG A 215 -11.37 -23.56 -17.13
N LYS A 216 -11.84 -22.56 -17.87
CA LYS A 216 -13.27 -22.39 -18.14
C LYS A 216 -13.77 -23.53 -19.02
N ALA A 217 -14.63 -24.40 -18.48
CA ALA A 217 -15.06 -25.64 -19.13
C ALA A 217 -15.57 -25.47 -20.57
N SER A 218 -16.25 -24.36 -20.89
CA SER A 218 -16.80 -24.11 -22.22
C SER A 218 -15.78 -23.65 -23.28
N THR A 219 -14.63 -23.11 -22.87
CA THR A 219 -13.66 -22.49 -23.80
C THR A 219 -12.25 -23.03 -23.66
N GLY A 220 -11.98 -23.78 -22.58
CA GLY A 220 -10.63 -24.18 -22.19
C GLY A 220 -9.75 -23.03 -21.71
N GLN A 221 -10.22 -21.77 -21.70
CA GLN A 221 -9.38 -20.62 -21.35
C GLN A 221 -8.94 -20.67 -19.88
N PRO A 222 -7.69 -20.27 -19.58
CA PRO A 222 -7.21 -20.20 -18.21
C PRO A 222 -7.95 -19.12 -17.42
N ALA A 223 -8.24 -19.37 -16.15
CA ALA A 223 -8.91 -18.42 -15.28
C ALA A 223 -8.49 -18.61 -13.82
N LEU A 224 -8.70 -17.57 -13.00
CA LEU A 224 -8.59 -17.70 -11.54
C LEU A 224 -9.98 -17.95 -10.95
N ARG A 225 -10.09 -18.91 -10.05
CA ARG A 225 -11.36 -19.30 -9.42
C ARG A 225 -11.54 -18.56 -8.11
N ILE A 226 -12.72 -18.00 -7.89
CA ILE A 226 -13.11 -17.33 -6.65
C ILE A 226 -14.42 -17.94 -6.17
N VAL A 227 -14.51 -18.27 -4.88
CA VAL A 227 -15.66 -18.99 -4.26
C VAL A 227 -16.29 -18.14 -3.17
N PRO A 228 -17.25 -17.24 -3.47
CA PRO A 228 -17.87 -16.41 -2.45
C PRO A 228 -18.70 -17.23 -1.46
N PRO A 229 -18.81 -16.81 -0.18
CA PRO A 229 -19.62 -17.51 0.81
C PRO A 229 -21.07 -17.67 0.37
N GLY A 230 -21.58 -18.90 0.39
CA GLY A 230 -22.98 -19.20 0.03
C GLY A 230 -23.35 -18.93 -1.43
N ARG A 231 -22.38 -18.77 -2.33
CA ARG A 231 -22.61 -18.55 -3.77
C ARG A 231 -21.79 -19.51 -4.62
N GLU A 232 -22.18 -19.65 -5.88
CA GLU A 232 -21.40 -20.40 -6.86
C GLU A 232 -20.05 -19.72 -7.13
N ALA A 233 -19.05 -20.54 -7.43
CA ALA A 233 -17.74 -20.06 -7.82
C ALA A 233 -17.83 -19.31 -9.16
N TRP A 234 -17.10 -18.22 -9.27
CA TRP A 234 -16.99 -17.46 -10.51
C TRP A 234 -15.53 -17.40 -10.96
N LEU A 235 -15.33 -17.07 -12.25
CA LEU A 235 -14.04 -17.16 -12.91
C LEU A 235 -13.55 -15.78 -13.35
N LEU A 236 -12.36 -15.43 -12.90
CA LEU A 236 -11.60 -14.29 -13.42
C LEU A 236 -10.88 -14.73 -14.70
N THR A 237 -11.59 -14.57 -15.83
CA THR A 237 -11.16 -14.99 -17.18
C THR A 237 -10.23 -13.96 -17.84
N PRO A 238 -9.53 -14.30 -18.95
CA PRO A 238 -8.66 -13.36 -19.65
C PRO A 238 -9.41 -12.16 -20.18
N THR A 239 -10.64 -12.36 -20.69
CA THR A 239 -11.53 -11.26 -21.11
C THR A 239 -11.84 -10.34 -19.94
N TYR A 240 -12.16 -10.89 -18.77
CA TYR A 240 -12.44 -10.08 -17.60
C TYR A 240 -11.19 -9.34 -17.10
N ILE A 241 -10.01 -9.97 -17.15
CA ILE A 241 -8.74 -9.31 -16.84
C ILE A 241 -8.53 -8.11 -17.78
N GLY A 242 -8.71 -8.30 -19.10
CA GLY A 242 -8.60 -7.21 -20.08
C GLY A 242 -9.62 -6.09 -19.85
N ASP A 243 -10.87 -6.42 -19.53
CA ASP A 243 -11.95 -5.45 -19.35
C ASP A 243 -11.88 -4.70 -18.01
N LEU A 244 -11.59 -5.42 -16.91
CA LEU A 244 -11.53 -4.84 -15.56
C LEU A 244 -10.20 -4.13 -15.32
N LEU A 245 -9.09 -4.75 -15.70
CA LEU A 245 -7.76 -4.34 -15.28
C LEU A 245 -7.11 -3.38 -16.27
N SER A 246 -7.69 -3.06 -17.43
CA SER A 246 -7.06 -2.13 -18.38
C SER A 246 -7.06 -0.65 -17.94
N ARG A 247 -7.67 -0.27 -16.80
CA ARG A 247 -7.88 1.15 -16.43
C ARG A 247 -7.78 1.45 -14.92
N PRO A 248 -6.60 1.82 -14.40
CA PRO A 248 -5.27 1.46 -14.90
C PRO A 248 -4.93 -0.01 -14.55
N ALA A 249 -4.00 -0.60 -15.31
CA ALA A 249 -3.45 -1.93 -15.02
C ALA A 249 -2.56 -1.93 -13.78
N PRO A 250 -2.53 -3.03 -13.01
CA PRO A 250 -1.62 -3.10 -11.89
C PRO A 250 -0.20 -3.13 -12.44
N ARG A 251 0.71 -2.37 -11.83
CA ARG A 251 2.12 -2.37 -12.23
C ARG A 251 2.76 -3.74 -11.99
N LEU A 252 2.43 -4.36 -10.85
CA LEU A 252 2.86 -5.69 -10.48
C LEU A 252 1.65 -6.57 -10.20
N ALA A 253 1.52 -7.69 -10.91
CA ALA A 253 0.58 -8.75 -10.52
C ALA A 253 1.36 -9.89 -9.87
N ILE A 254 0.88 -10.39 -8.73
CA ILE A 254 1.40 -11.58 -8.06
C ILE A 254 0.28 -12.60 -8.07
N LEU A 255 0.49 -13.72 -8.74
CA LEU A 255 -0.48 -14.77 -8.95
C LEU A 255 -0.02 -16.01 -8.20
N ASN A 256 -0.29 -16.04 -6.89
CA ASN A 256 -0.15 -17.26 -6.11
C ASN A 256 -1.38 -18.16 -6.33
N ALA A 257 -1.44 -18.72 -7.53
CA ALA A 257 -2.51 -19.61 -7.91
C ALA A 257 -2.02 -20.72 -8.83
N CYS A 258 -2.32 -21.95 -8.42
CA CYS A 258 -1.87 -23.16 -9.09
C CYS A 258 -3.04 -24.06 -9.45
N ARG A 259 -2.76 -25.01 -10.35
CA ARG A 259 -3.77 -25.62 -11.23
C ARG A 259 -4.30 -26.92 -10.64
N SER A 260 -5.62 -27.05 -10.60
CA SER A 260 -6.28 -28.36 -10.62
C SER A 260 -6.54 -28.79 -12.08
N GLY A 261 -5.53 -29.36 -12.76
CA GLY A 261 -5.70 -30.00 -14.08
C GLY A 261 -4.60 -29.76 -15.12
N GLU A 262 -4.35 -30.77 -15.96
CA GLU A 262 -3.17 -30.93 -16.82
C GLU A 262 -2.88 -29.82 -17.85
N THR A 263 -1.59 -29.58 -18.07
CA THR A 263 -0.90 -28.89 -19.19
C THR A 263 -1.15 -27.38 -19.45
N ALA A 264 -0.16 -26.56 -19.07
CA ALA A 264 0.11 -25.14 -19.39
C ALA A 264 -1.00 -24.07 -19.19
N ASP A 265 -1.05 -23.35 -18.06
CA ASP A 265 -1.88 -22.11 -17.95
C ASP A 265 -1.35 -20.96 -17.08
N ALA A 266 -0.45 -21.17 -16.10
CA ALA A 266 0.06 -20.06 -15.29
C ALA A 266 0.89 -19.06 -16.12
N VAL A 267 1.67 -19.58 -17.09
CA VAL A 267 2.34 -18.78 -18.13
C VAL A 267 1.31 -18.03 -18.98
N ALA A 268 0.17 -18.66 -19.29
CA ALA A 268 -0.86 -18.03 -20.10
C ALA A 268 -1.54 -16.86 -19.36
N LEU A 269 -1.83 -16.99 -18.06
CA LEU A 269 -2.33 -15.86 -17.27
C LEU A 269 -1.26 -14.78 -17.08
N THR A 270 0.01 -15.16 -16.91
CA THR A 270 1.13 -14.20 -16.87
C THR A 270 1.15 -13.34 -18.13
N ASP A 271 1.12 -13.97 -19.31
CA ASP A 271 1.09 -13.26 -20.59
C ASP A 271 -0.18 -12.39 -20.71
N VAL A 272 -1.35 -12.86 -20.27
CA VAL A 272 -2.60 -12.06 -20.26
C VAL A 272 -2.47 -10.77 -19.43
N PHE A 273 -1.90 -10.84 -18.23
CA PHE A 273 -1.68 -9.66 -17.38
C PHE A 273 -0.67 -8.69 -18.02
N LEU A 274 0.43 -9.23 -18.56
CA LEU A 274 1.44 -8.43 -19.26
C LEU A 274 0.84 -7.75 -20.49
N ASP A 275 0.06 -8.46 -21.30
CA ASP A 275 -0.62 -7.94 -22.49
C ASP A 275 -1.71 -6.91 -22.13
N SER A 276 -2.32 -7.05 -20.95
CA SER A 276 -3.29 -6.10 -20.40
C SER A 276 -2.67 -4.85 -19.77
N GLY A 277 -1.33 -4.74 -19.76
CA GLY A 277 -0.61 -3.52 -19.36
C GLY A 277 0.18 -3.64 -18.06
N ALA A 278 0.23 -4.81 -17.41
CA ALA A 278 1.09 -4.99 -16.24
C ALA A 278 2.57 -4.84 -16.61
N ALA A 279 3.32 -4.13 -15.76
CA ALA A 279 4.76 -3.91 -15.96
C ALA A 279 5.58 -5.17 -15.60
N ALA A 280 5.12 -5.93 -14.60
CA ALA A 280 5.69 -7.23 -14.25
C ALA A 280 4.63 -8.15 -13.64
N VAL A 281 4.88 -9.45 -13.74
CA VAL A 281 4.04 -10.49 -13.15
C VAL A 281 4.91 -11.54 -12.46
N VAL A 282 4.58 -11.88 -11.23
CA VAL A 282 5.06 -13.08 -10.53
C VAL A 282 4.00 -14.15 -10.68
N GLY A 283 4.27 -15.21 -11.43
CA GLY A 283 3.38 -16.37 -11.56
C GLY A 283 3.97 -17.60 -10.89
N MET A 284 3.12 -18.45 -10.31
CA MET A 284 3.56 -19.73 -9.74
C MET A 284 3.53 -20.85 -10.79
N GLN A 285 4.60 -21.66 -10.83
CA GLN A 285 4.73 -22.77 -11.76
C GLN A 285 4.11 -24.09 -11.25
N GLY A 286 3.65 -24.16 -10.01
CA GLY A 286 3.03 -25.33 -9.38
C GLY A 286 2.63 -25.06 -7.94
N ASP A 287 1.87 -25.95 -7.31
CA ASP A 287 1.35 -25.74 -5.95
C ASP A 287 2.50 -25.55 -4.97
N ILE A 288 2.48 -24.38 -4.31
CA ILE A 288 3.43 -23.98 -3.28
C ILE A 288 2.82 -24.28 -1.92
N ARG A 289 3.61 -24.83 -0.99
CA ARG A 289 3.15 -25.07 0.38
C ARG A 289 2.82 -23.75 1.07
N GLY A 290 1.76 -23.72 1.88
CA GLY A 290 1.31 -22.52 2.58
C GLY A 290 2.39 -21.82 3.41
N THR A 291 3.23 -22.59 4.11
CA THR A 291 4.37 -22.05 4.87
C THR A 291 5.41 -21.37 3.97
N ALA A 292 5.72 -21.98 2.82
CA ALA A 292 6.62 -21.41 1.83
C ALA A 292 6.02 -20.18 1.14
N ALA A 293 4.71 -20.18 0.86
CA ALA A 293 4.00 -19.03 0.32
C ALA A 293 4.02 -17.85 1.30
N ALA A 294 3.75 -18.10 2.58
CA ALA A 294 3.85 -17.08 3.63
C ALA A 294 5.27 -16.51 3.72
N LEU A 295 6.30 -17.36 3.78
CA LEU A 295 7.69 -16.93 3.83
C LEU A 295 8.08 -16.11 2.58
N PHE A 296 7.67 -16.56 1.40
CA PHE A 296 7.89 -15.86 0.13
C PHE A 296 7.22 -14.49 0.14
N GLY A 297 5.91 -14.42 0.42
CA GLY A 297 5.14 -13.17 0.45
C GLY A 297 5.68 -12.19 1.48
N GLY A 298 5.97 -12.66 2.69
CA GLY A 298 6.55 -11.85 3.76
C GLY A 298 7.95 -11.32 3.42
N SER A 299 8.81 -12.12 2.80
CA SER A 299 10.14 -11.69 2.35
C SER A 299 10.05 -10.69 1.18
N LEU A 300 9.17 -10.96 0.20
CA LEU A 300 8.93 -10.10 -0.94
C LEU A 300 8.50 -8.69 -0.48
N TYR A 301 7.46 -8.57 0.33
CA TYR A 301 6.98 -7.26 0.79
C TYR A 301 8.00 -6.54 1.68
N ARG A 302 8.80 -7.26 2.49
CA ARG A 302 9.91 -6.65 3.25
C ARG A 302 10.96 -6.03 2.34
N SER A 303 11.38 -6.75 1.29
CA SER A 303 12.31 -6.23 0.29
C SER A 303 11.73 -5.03 -0.47
N LEU A 304 10.46 -5.09 -0.88
CA LEU A 304 9.80 -3.96 -1.51
C LEU A 304 9.77 -2.73 -0.58
N LEU A 305 9.46 -2.90 0.71
CA LEU A 305 9.49 -1.83 1.72
C LEU A 305 10.89 -1.26 1.97
N ALA A 306 11.94 -2.07 1.76
CA ALA A 306 13.33 -1.65 1.78
C ALA A 306 13.76 -0.93 0.49
N ASN A 307 12.82 -0.64 -0.40
CA ASN A 307 13.05 -0.02 -1.71
C ASN A 307 13.94 -0.86 -2.64
N GLU A 308 13.91 -2.18 -2.48
CA GLU A 308 14.58 -3.06 -3.43
C GLU A 308 13.77 -3.17 -4.73
N PRO A 309 14.43 -3.15 -5.90
CA PRO A 309 13.78 -3.45 -7.17
C PRO A 309 13.07 -4.81 -7.14
N VAL A 310 12.00 -4.94 -7.94
CA VAL A 310 11.12 -6.13 -7.88
C VAL A 310 11.87 -7.45 -8.13
N ASP A 311 12.90 -7.44 -8.98
CA ASP A 311 13.70 -8.62 -9.25
C ASP A 311 14.57 -9.05 -8.07
N ARG A 312 15.18 -8.10 -7.37
CA ARG A 312 15.89 -8.37 -6.11
C ARG A 312 14.92 -8.85 -5.05
N ALA A 313 13.75 -8.21 -4.92
CA ALA A 313 12.74 -8.62 -3.94
C ALA A 313 12.25 -10.07 -4.15
N VAL A 314 11.96 -10.46 -5.40
CA VAL A 314 11.62 -11.86 -5.73
C VAL A 314 12.80 -12.79 -5.47
N THR A 315 14.02 -12.37 -5.80
CA THR A 315 15.22 -13.20 -5.58
C THR A 315 15.50 -13.42 -4.09
N THR A 316 15.39 -12.39 -3.26
CA THR A 316 15.49 -12.47 -1.80
C THR A 316 14.40 -13.37 -1.22
N ALA A 317 13.18 -13.29 -1.73
CA ALA A 317 12.09 -14.16 -1.32
C ALA A 317 12.34 -15.64 -1.69
N ARG A 318 12.89 -15.92 -2.87
CA ARG A 318 13.33 -17.29 -3.23
C ARG A 318 14.48 -17.77 -2.35
N GLU A 319 15.46 -16.92 -2.07
CA GLU A 319 16.58 -17.26 -1.17
C GLU A 319 16.08 -17.66 0.22
N ALA A 320 15.11 -16.92 0.78
CA ALA A 320 14.51 -17.24 2.07
C ALA A 320 13.86 -18.63 2.06
N VAL A 321 13.04 -18.95 1.05
CA VAL A 321 12.41 -20.27 0.91
C VAL A 321 13.44 -21.38 0.65
N TYR A 322 14.48 -21.08 -0.14
CA TYR A 322 15.56 -22.02 -0.43
C TYR A 322 16.35 -22.37 0.83
N ALA A 323 16.68 -21.38 1.66
CA ALA A 323 17.39 -21.58 2.91
C ALA A 323 16.55 -22.35 3.95
N ASP A 324 15.23 -22.16 3.95
CA ASP A 324 14.31 -22.78 4.90
C ASP A 324 14.07 -24.26 4.61
N THR A 325 13.70 -24.62 3.37
CA THR A 325 13.35 -26.01 3.01
C THR A 325 14.08 -26.54 1.78
N GLY A 326 14.63 -25.67 0.93
CA GLY A 326 15.29 -26.07 -0.31
C GLY A 326 16.62 -26.79 -0.10
N VAL A 327 17.42 -26.36 0.90
CA VAL A 327 18.74 -26.94 1.20
C VAL A 327 18.64 -28.24 1.99
N SER A 328 17.79 -28.27 3.02
CA SER A 328 17.68 -29.42 3.94
C SER A 328 16.83 -30.55 3.38
N ASP A 329 15.71 -30.21 2.73
CA ASP A 329 14.66 -31.18 2.40
C ASP A 329 14.61 -31.46 0.89
N GLY A 330 15.34 -30.68 0.08
CA GLY A 330 15.26 -30.75 -1.38
C GLY A 330 13.89 -30.32 -1.89
N ALA A 331 13.22 -29.41 -1.18
CA ALA A 331 11.90 -28.91 -1.54
C ALA A 331 11.94 -28.04 -2.81
N ARG A 332 10.89 -28.13 -3.61
CA ARG A 332 10.76 -27.39 -4.87
C ARG A 332 10.28 -25.96 -4.73
N ASP A 333 9.73 -25.56 -3.57
CA ASP A 333 8.90 -24.36 -3.46
C ASP A 333 9.59 -23.07 -3.90
N TRP A 334 10.90 -22.95 -3.67
CA TRP A 334 11.70 -21.79 -4.10
C TRP A 334 11.83 -21.66 -5.63
N ILE A 335 11.61 -22.76 -6.37
CA ILE A 335 11.68 -22.82 -7.84
C ILE A 335 10.38 -22.26 -8.46
N LEU A 336 9.25 -22.40 -7.76
CA LEU A 336 7.91 -22.19 -8.32
C LEU A 336 7.59 -20.73 -8.68
N PRO A 337 7.95 -19.71 -7.88
CA PRO A 337 7.66 -18.32 -8.23
C PRO A 337 8.50 -17.91 -9.42
N SER A 338 7.90 -17.34 -10.47
CA SER A 338 8.58 -16.89 -11.68
C SER A 338 8.23 -15.44 -12.00
N LEU A 339 9.23 -14.55 -12.00
CA LEU A 339 9.08 -13.14 -12.36
C LEU A 339 9.29 -12.95 -13.88
N THR A 340 8.27 -12.43 -14.55
CA THR A 340 8.35 -11.94 -15.94
C THR A 340 8.06 -10.44 -16.00
N ALA A 341 8.96 -9.67 -16.60
CA ALA A 341 8.85 -8.22 -16.71
C ALA A 341 8.81 -7.73 -18.17
N ARG A 342 8.12 -6.61 -18.38
CA ARG A 342 8.12 -5.83 -19.63
C ARG A 342 8.99 -4.58 -19.56
N VAL A 343 9.26 -4.11 -18.35
CA VAL A 343 10.03 -2.89 -18.04
C VAL A 343 11.23 -3.24 -17.17
N ARG A 344 12.13 -2.30 -16.90
CA ARG A 344 13.23 -2.56 -15.96
C ARG A 344 12.66 -2.82 -14.56
N PRO A 345 13.21 -3.77 -13.78
CA PRO A 345 12.74 -4.06 -12.43
C PRO A 345 12.68 -2.86 -11.49
N ASP A 346 13.56 -1.86 -11.71
CA ASP A 346 13.60 -0.61 -10.96
C ASP A 346 12.40 0.30 -11.27
N ASP A 347 11.82 0.17 -12.46
CA ASP A 347 10.72 1.03 -12.95
C ASP A 347 9.34 0.40 -12.72
N VAL A 348 9.26 -0.80 -12.12
CA VAL A 348 7.97 -1.48 -11.94
C VAL A 348 7.11 -0.72 -10.93
N LEU A 349 7.64 -0.40 -9.76
CA LEU A 349 6.95 0.30 -8.68
C LEU A 349 7.57 1.68 -8.43
N PRO A 350 6.83 2.62 -7.81
CA PRO A 350 7.37 3.91 -7.40
C PRO A 350 8.58 3.78 -6.47
N ASP A 351 9.54 4.69 -6.61
CA ASP A 351 10.71 4.78 -5.72
C ASP A 351 10.29 5.27 -4.32
N LEU A 352 10.44 4.40 -3.32
CA LEU A 352 10.17 4.72 -1.91
C LEU A 352 11.26 5.62 -1.30
N ALA A 353 12.47 5.68 -1.87
CA ALA A 353 13.60 6.44 -1.31
C ALA A 353 13.39 7.95 -1.36
N ALA A 354 12.66 8.46 -2.37
CA ALA A 354 12.31 9.89 -2.50
C ALA A 354 11.67 10.46 -1.22
N THR A 355 11.02 9.60 -0.45
CA THR A 355 10.36 9.90 0.82
C THR A 355 11.01 9.21 2.02
N GLY A 356 11.99 8.32 1.85
CA GLY A 356 12.40 7.32 2.85
C GLY A 356 12.68 7.89 4.25
N ALA A 357 13.61 8.83 4.39
CA ALA A 357 13.95 9.41 5.70
C ALA A 357 12.84 10.30 6.30
N ARG A 358 11.97 10.88 5.46
CA ARG A 358 10.80 11.65 5.90
C ARG A 358 9.69 10.69 6.36
N ALA A 359 9.41 9.65 5.59
CA ALA A 359 8.43 8.62 5.87
C ALA A 359 8.75 7.86 7.16
N VAL A 360 10.02 7.44 7.39
CA VAL A 360 10.43 6.83 8.67
C VAL A 360 10.10 7.74 9.86
N ARG A 361 10.45 9.03 9.77
CA ARG A 361 10.22 9.99 10.86
C ARG A 361 8.73 10.20 11.13
N ILE A 362 7.92 10.29 10.07
CA ILE A 362 6.46 10.40 10.15
C ILE A 362 5.86 9.13 10.76
N GLU A 363 6.30 7.95 10.32
CA GLU A 363 5.87 6.67 10.89
C GLU A 363 6.13 6.62 12.39
N GLN A 364 7.32 7.00 12.84
CA GLN A 364 7.66 7.08 14.27
C GLN A 364 6.80 8.10 15.03
N GLN A 365 6.53 9.27 14.43
CA GLN A 365 5.70 10.31 15.03
C GLN A 365 4.26 9.83 15.28
N PHE A 366 3.67 9.11 14.33
CA PHE A 366 2.27 8.65 14.37
C PHE A 366 2.10 7.21 14.89
N GLU A 367 3.18 6.51 15.26
CA GLU A 367 3.16 5.09 15.62
C GLU A 367 2.19 4.79 16.77
N LYS A 368 2.23 5.60 17.84
CA LYS A 368 1.35 5.40 19.01
C LYS A 368 -0.12 5.62 18.71
N GLU A 369 -0.41 6.42 17.69
CA GLU A 369 -1.75 6.90 17.37
C GLU A 369 -2.45 6.01 16.34
N VAL A 370 -1.67 5.37 15.45
CA VAL A 370 -2.17 4.63 14.28
C VAL A 370 -1.58 3.21 14.15
N GLY A 371 -0.65 2.81 15.04
CA GLY A 371 0.15 1.59 14.90
C GLY A 371 -0.66 0.29 14.77
N ALA A 372 -1.84 0.20 15.38
CA ALA A 372 -2.78 -0.90 15.15
C ALA A 372 -4.17 -0.41 14.70
N PHE A 373 -4.23 0.67 13.93
CA PHE A 373 -5.48 1.10 13.31
C PHE A 373 -5.84 0.16 12.15
N VAL A 374 -6.86 -0.67 12.37
CA VAL A 374 -7.34 -1.67 11.41
C VAL A 374 -8.74 -1.31 10.91
N ASN A 375 -9.10 -1.88 9.75
CA ASN A 375 -10.39 -1.70 9.07
C ASN A 375 -10.67 -0.25 8.59
N ARG A 376 -11.96 0.11 8.53
CA ARG A 376 -12.49 1.38 8.04
C ARG A 376 -12.14 1.66 6.59
N VAL A 377 -12.05 0.62 5.77
CA VAL A 377 -11.71 0.75 4.35
C VAL A 377 -12.62 1.77 3.67
N HIS A 378 -13.93 1.67 3.87
CA HIS A 378 -14.89 2.57 3.24
C HIS A 378 -14.72 4.03 3.67
N GLU A 379 -14.67 4.27 4.98
CA GLU A 379 -14.56 5.60 5.59
C GLU A 379 -13.19 6.25 5.29
N ARG A 380 -12.11 5.46 5.28
CA ARG A 380 -10.79 5.89 4.82
C ARG A 380 -10.87 6.41 3.38
N HIS A 381 -11.44 5.64 2.46
CA HIS A 381 -11.57 6.07 1.07
C HIS A 381 -12.46 7.28 0.88
N GLN A 382 -13.58 7.38 1.61
CA GLN A 382 -14.44 8.57 1.56
C GLN A 382 -13.70 9.83 2.01
N LEU A 383 -12.87 9.74 3.07
CA LEU A 383 -12.03 10.87 3.49
C LEU A 383 -11.01 11.25 2.42
N LEU A 384 -10.30 10.29 1.83
CA LEU A 384 -9.25 10.58 0.86
C LEU A 384 -9.76 11.35 -0.36
N LYS A 385 -10.92 10.97 -0.89
CA LYS A 385 -11.54 11.64 -2.04
C LYS A 385 -11.70 13.14 -1.82
N GLY A 386 -11.85 13.58 -0.57
CA GLY A 386 -12.05 14.98 -0.26
C GLY A 386 -10.80 15.76 0.13
N VAL A 387 -9.82 15.16 0.82
CA VAL A 387 -8.71 15.95 1.42
C VAL A 387 -7.31 15.58 0.94
N ASP A 388 -7.15 14.41 0.31
CA ASP A 388 -5.88 13.98 -0.27
C ASP A 388 -6.13 13.31 -1.63
N PRO A 389 -6.67 14.07 -2.60
CA PRO A 389 -7.00 13.51 -3.90
C PRO A 389 -5.71 13.35 -4.75
N ASP A 390 -5.77 12.51 -5.78
CA ASP A 390 -4.64 12.30 -6.67
C ASP A 390 -4.37 13.56 -7.53
N ALA A 391 -3.23 13.61 -8.22
CA ALA A 391 -2.82 14.82 -8.94
C ALA A 391 -3.86 15.23 -10.01
N GLY A 392 -4.36 16.46 -9.93
CA GLY A 392 -5.35 17.01 -10.87
C GLY A 392 -6.81 16.83 -10.45
N GLU A 393 -7.09 16.14 -9.35
CA GLU A 393 -8.43 16.06 -8.75
C GLU A 393 -8.70 17.26 -7.81
N PRO A 394 -9.95 17.77 -7.76
CA PRO A 394 -10.29 18.88 -6.90
C PRO A 394 -10.29 18.48 -5.42
N LEU A 395 -9.91 19.42 -4.55
CA LEU A 395 -10.08 19.28 -3.11
C LEU A 395 -11.54 19.54 -2.74
N GLU A 396 -12.10 18.71 -1.86
CA GLU A 396 -13.33 19.03 -1.16
C GLU A 396 -13.02 20.11 -0.11
N PRO A 397 -13.78 21.22 -0.09
CA PRO A 397 -13.54 22.30 0.84
C PRO A 397 -13.88 21.91 2.28
N LEU A 398 -14.92 21.08 2.47
CA LEU A 398 -15.42 20.72 3.80
C LEU A 398 -15.84 19.25 3.87
N LEU A 399 -15.27 18.52 4.83
CA LEU A 399 -15.69 17.17 5.20
C LEU A 399 -16.10 17.11 6.68
N LEU A 400 -17.09 16.26 6.96
CA LEU A 400 -17.60 16.02 8.30
C LEU A 400 -17.38 14.56 8.67
N VAL A 401 -16.71 14.33 9.80
CA VAL A 401 -16.54 12.99 10.38
C VAL A 401 -17.50 12.88 11.56
N VAL A 402 -18.58 12.12 11.36
CA VAL A 402 -19.68 12.03 12.31
C VAL A 402 -19.83 10.59 12.79
N GLY A 403 -20.14 10.40 14.07
CA GLY A 403 -20.38 9.06 14.61
C GLY A 403 -20.50 9.06 16.13
N GLU A 404 -20.93 7.94 16.72
CA GLU A 404 -21.07 7.81 18.18
C GLU A 404 -19.75 8.04 18.94
N SER A 405 -19.84 8.23 20.26
CA SER A 405 -18.62 8.28 21.08
C SER A 405 -17.83 6.96 20.97
N GLN A 406 -16.50 7.05 21.01
CA GLN A 406 -15.60 5.88 20.99
C GLN A 406 -15.59 5.03 19.70
N VAL A 407 -16.19 5.48 18.58
CA VAL A 407 -16.16 4.75 17.29
C VAL A 407 -14.85 4.84 16.50
N GLY A 408 -13.81 5.44 17.09
CA GLY A 408 -12.48 5.55 16.47
C GLY A 408 -12.26 6.78 15.57
N LYS A 409 -13.09 7.83 15.68
CA LYS A 409 -12.96 9.08 14.90
C LYS A 409 -11.53 9.66 14.94
N THR A 410 -10.98 9.88 16.13
CA THR A 410 -9.61 10.42 16.29
C THR A 410 -8.53 9.50 15.72
N ARG A 411 -8.70 8.17 15.78
CA ARG A 411 -7.77 7.22 15.13
C ARG A 411 -7.80 7.34 13.61
N LEU A 412 -9.00 7.51 13.03
CA LEU A 412 -9.17 7.75 11.60
C LEU A 412 -8.51 9.08 11.16
N LEU A 413 -8.63 10.13 11.98
CA LEU A 413 -7.93 11.40 11.73
C LEU A 413 -6.42 11.25 11.77
N ASN A 414 -5.88 10.55 12.77
CA ASN A 414 -4.44 10.33 12.87
C ASN A 414 -3.91 9.49 11.69
N TRP A 415 -4.70 8.52 11.21
CA TRP A 415 -4.40 7.83 9.96
C TRP A 415 -4.32 8.78 8.76
N LEU A 416 -5.31 9.68 8.61
CA LEU A 416 -5.34 10.68 7.55
C LEU A 416 -4.16 11.64 7.63
N ARG A 417 -3.86 12.15 8.84
CA ARG A 417 -2.74 13.05 9.13
C ARG A 417 -1.42 12.42 8.73
N ARG A 418 -1.17 11.17 9.13
CA ARG A 418 0.01 10.40 8.75
C ARG A 418 0.13 10.29 7.23
N ARG A 419 -0.95 9.94 6.53
CA ARG A 419 -0.94 9.81 5.07
C ARG A 419 -0.62 11.14 4.37
N CYS A 420 -1.28 12.21 4.78
CA CYS A 420 -1.03 13.56 4.29
C CYS A 420 0.43 13.96 4.51
N ALA A 421 0.96 13.67 5.70
CA ALA A 421 2.35 13.92 6.05
C ALA A 421 3.34 13.17 5.13
N VAL A 422 3.09 11.89 4.83
CA VAL A 422 3.97 11.10 3.92
C VAL A 422 4.00 11.69 2.52
N ARG A 423 2.86 12.19 2.03
CA ARG A 423 2.74 12.90 0.74
C ARG A 423 3.19 14.36 0.79
N GLY A 424 3.66 14.79 1.97
CA GLY A 424 4.18 16.12 2.22
C GLY A 424 3.17 17.24 2.26
N ARG A 425 1.87 16.93 2.41
CA ARG A 425 0.81 17.92 2.59
C ARG A 425 0.93 18.63 3.93
N ARG A 426 0.51 19.89 3.93
CA ARG A 426 0.47 20.74 5.11
C ARG A 426 -0.83 20.49 5.87
N VAL A 427 -0.71 20.08 7.13
CA VAL A 427 -1.85 19.75 7.98
C VAL A 427 -1.72 20.46 9.31
N LYS A 428 -2.78 21.15 9.76
CA LYS A 428 -2.92 21.67 11.12
C LYS A 428 -4.02 20.92 11.85
N TYR A 429 -3.64 20.13 12.84
CA TYR A 429 -4.56 19.39 13.69
C TYR A 429 -4.89 20.17 14.97
N VAL A 430 -6.08 20.78 15.01
CA VAL A 430 -6.55 21.58 16.13
C VAL A 430 -7.47 20.71 17.00
N SER A 431 -6.96 20.28 18.15
CA SER A 431 -7.77 19.62 19.17
C SER A 431 -8.28 20.65 20.18
N PHE A 432 -9.59 20.72 20.36
CA PHE A 432 -10.22 21.55 21.41
C PHE A 432 -10.34 20.82 22.76
N ASP A 433 -9.46 19.86 23.01
CA ASP A 433 -9.38 19.19 24.31
C ASP A 433 -8.26 19.79 25.17
N ARG A 434 -8.57 20.23 26.40
CA ARG A 434 -7.58 20.83 27.31
C ARG A 434 -7.03 19.72 28.23
N PRO A 435 -5.70 19.48 28.28
CA PRO A 435 -5.14 18.57 29.26
C PRO A 435 -5.36 19.14 30.67
N ASN A 436 -6.24 18.51 31.43
CA ASN A 436 -6.58 18.70 32.84
C ASN A 436 -6.72 20.19 33.32
N PRO A 437 -7.95 20.73 33.48
CA PRO A 437 -8.19 22.14 33.73
C PRO A 437 -7.68 22.70 35.08
N VAL A 438 -7.31 21.84 36.03
CA VAL A 438 -7.08 22.26 37.43
C VAL A 438 -5.68 22.85 37.68
N GLU A 439 -4.65 22.46 36.93
CA GLU A 439 -3.26 22.88 37.23
C GLU A 439 -2.78 24.12 36.45
N VAL A 440 -3.46 24.52 35.36
CA VAL A 440 -2.90 25.51 34.41
C VAL A 440 -3.82 26.72 34.14
N LEU A 441 -5.14 26.64 34.35
CA LEU A 441 -6.08 27.61 33.76
C LEU A 441 -6.72 28.62 34.72
N GLY A 442 -6.61 28.47 36.04
CA GLY A 442 -7.27 29.36 36.99
C GLY A 442 -8.79 29.44 36.77
N ASP A 443 -9.38 30.63 36.92
CA ASP A 443 -10.84 30.91 36.94
C ASP A 443 -11.50 30.93 35.53
N ARG A 444 -10.99 30.15 34.58
CA ARG A 444 -11.42 30.22 33.17
C ARG A 444 -12.55 29.25 32.84
N PRO A 445 -13.42 29.60 31.87
CA PRO A 445 -14.49 28.70 31.42
C PRO A 445 -13.92 27.37 30.89
N ALA A 446 -14.65 26.29 31.16
CA ALA A 446 -14.30 24.94 30.72
C ALA A 446 -14.31 24.76 29.19
N ARG A 447 -15.01 25.65 28.46
CA ARG A 447 -15.17 25.60 27.00
C ARG A 447 -14.48 26.78 26.32
N PHE A 448 -14.06 26.57 25.07
CA PHE A 448 -13.41 27.57 24.22
C PHE A 448 -14.42 28.61 23.72
N ASP A 449 -14.09 29.90 23.86
CA ASP A 449 -14.75 30.97 23.13
C ASP A 449 -14.22 31.13 21.69
N PHE A 450 -14.86 31.96 20.87
CA PHE A 450 -14.47 32.09 19.46
C PHE A 450 -13.04 32.63 19.28
N LEU A 451 -12.58 33.51 20.16
CA LEU A 451 -11.25 34.08 20.04
C LEU A 451 -10.21 33.03 20.42
N GLU A 452 -10.43 32.29 21.51
CA GLU A 452 -9.59 31.15 21.89
C GLU A 452 -9.50 30.09 20.76
N VAL A 453 -10.59 29.86 20.01
CA VAL A 453 -10.57 29.00 18.81
C VAL A 453 -9.64 29.56 17.73
N LEU A 454 -9.74 30.85 17.39
CA LEU A 454 -8.87 31.47 16.39
C LEU A 454 -7.39 31.41 16.77
N TYR A 455 -7.07 31.66 18.04
CA TYR A 455 -5.72 31.53 18.57
C TYR A 455 -5.23 30.07 18.54
N ALA A 456 -6.09 29.09 18.86
CA ALA A 456 -5.74 27.67 18.76
C ALA A 456 -5.38 27.27 17.32
N ILE A 457 -6.13 27.74 16.32
CA ILE A 457 -5.82 27.49 14.89
C ILE A 457 -4.52 28.19 14.47
N ARG A 458 -4.31 29.43 14.94
CA ARG A 458 -3.11 30.21 14.64
C ARG A 458 -1.86 29.53 15.20
N ASP A 459 -1.89 29.16 16.47
CA ASP A 459 -0.73 28.76 17.27
C ASP A 459 -0.36 27.28 17.10
N VAL A 460 -1.30 26.44 16.62
CA VAL A 460 -0.97 25.05 16.36
C VAL A 460 0.07 24.95 15.25
N ALA A 461 1.11 24.17 15.54
CA ALA A 461 2.12 23.82 14.55
C ALA A 461 1.52 22.89 13.47
N GLU A 462 2.07 22.97 12.27
CA GLU A 462 1.78 21.96 11.25
C GLU A 462 2.38 20.61 11.66
N ASP A 463 1.73 19.51 11.28
CA ASP A 463 2.22 18.14 11.55
C ASP A 463 3.64 17.92 10.99
N LEU A 464 3.95 18.63 9.90
CA LEU A 464 5.28 18.73 9.31
C LEU A 464 5.65 20.20 9.14
N PRO A 465 6.34 20.82 10.12
CA PRO A 465 6.72 22.21 10.04
C PRO A 465 7.70 22.40 8.88
N ASN A 466 7.32 23.24 7.91
CA ASN A 466 8.21 23.68 6.82
C ASN A 466 8.16 25.22 6.69
N PRO A 467 8.64 25.99 7.67
CA PRO A 467 8.78 27.42 7.47
C PRO A 467 10.03 27.69 6.59
N PRO A 468 9.94 28.53 5.54
CA PRO A 468 11.11 29.25 5.10
C PRO A 468 11.58 30.17 6.24
N ASP A 469 12.85 30.05 6.63
CA ASP A 469 13.44 30.90 7.66
C ASP A 469 13.22 32.39 7.34
N GLY A 470 12.70 33.16 8.30
CA GLY A 470 12.71 34.63 8.26
C GLY A 470 11.50 35.34 7.65
N VAL A 471 10.37 34.67 7.40
CA VAL A 471 9.13 35.34 6.97
C VAL A 471 8.35 35.83 8.19
N ALA A 472 7.90 37.10 8.18
CA ALA A 472 6.95 37.64 9.16
C ALA A 472 5.73 36.72 9.29
N SER A 473 5.17 36.57 10.49
CA SER A 473 4.05 35.64 10.70
C SER A 473 2.89 36.03 9.79
N ALA A 474 2.31 35.06 9.06
CA ALA A 474 1.11 35.30 8.25
C ALA A 474 -0.03 35.95 9.05
N PHE A 475 0.03 35.89 10.38
CA PHE A 475 -0.95 36.40 11.33
C PHE A 475 -0.53 37.70 12.05
N ASP A 476 0.57 38.36 11.68
CA ASP A 476 0.95 39.64 12.30
C ASP A 476 -0.13 40.72 12.12
N ARG A 477 -0.77 40.76 10.94
CA ARG A 477 -1.92 41.63 10.68
C ARG A 477 -3.12 41.27 11.54
N PHE A 478 -3.43 39.99 11.68
CA PHE A 478 -4.51 39.52 12.56
C PHE A 478 -4.28 39.95 14.02
N ASN A 479 -3.05 39.80 14.52
CA ASN A 479 -2.69 40.19 15.88
C ASN A 479 -2.88 41.69 16.12
N HIS A 480 -2.43 42.51 15.16
CA HIS A 480 -2.63 43.95 15.17
C HIS A 480 -4.12 44.31 15.17
N ASP A 481 -4.92 43.67 14.32
CA ASP A 481 -6.34 43.99 14.16
C ASP A 481 -7.15 43.62 15.41
N VAL A 482 -6.88 42.46 16.02
CA VAL A 482 -7.53 42.02 17.27
C VAL A 482 -7.26 43.00 18.41
N LEU A 483 -6.04 43.54 18.53
CA LEU A 483 -5.72 44.53 19.57
C LEU A 483 -6.56 45.80 19.43
N HIS A 484 -6.71 46.34 18.22
CA HIS A 484 -7.52 47.54 17.97
C HIS A 484 -9.01 47.27 18.21
N LEU A 485 -9.51 46.14 17.73
CA LEU A 485 -10.90 45.74 17.92
C LEU A 485 -11.23 45.49 19.40
N ALA A 486 -10.28 44.98 20.19
CA ALA A 486 -10.41 44.83 21.63
C ALA A 486 -10.53 46.17 22.37
N GLU A 487 -9.91 47.23 21.84
CA GLU A 487 -10.04 48.61 22.34
C GLU A 487 -11.28 49.34 21.81
N GLY A 488 -12.14 48.67 21.02
CA GLY A 488 -13.30 49.26 20.38
C GLY A 488 -12.96 50.24 19.25
N ARG A 489 -11.77 50.11 18.66
CA ARG A 489 -11.28 50.94 17.54
C ARG A 489 -11.21 50.11 16.26
N LEU A 490 -11.46 50.74 15.12
CA LEU A 490 -11.18 50.10 13.83
C LEU A 490 -9.66 50.08 13.59
N PRO A 491 -9.09 48.98 13.09
CA PRO A 491 -7.67 48.89 12.82
C PRO A 491 -7.26 49.86 11.69
N PRO A 492 -6.18 50.63 11.86
CA PRO A 492 -5.68 51.53 10.82
C PRO A 492 -5.14 50.75 9.60
N ASP A 493 -5.27 51.35 8.41
CA ASP A 493 -4.64 50.88 7.18
C ASP A 493 -3.84 52.05 6.55
N PRO A 494 -2.50 51.95 6.43
CA PRO A 494 -1.64 50.79 6.67
C PRO A 494 -1.39 50.46 8.16
N PRO A 495 -0.96 49.22 8.49
CA PRO A 495 -0.76 48.77 9.87
C PRO A 495 0.38 49.53 10.56
N ALA A 496 0.16 49.92 11.82
CA ALA A 496 1.18 50.56 12.65
C ALA A 496 1.98 49.50 13.43
N PRO A 497 3.21 49.80 13.91
CA PRO A 497 3.95 48.89 14.76
C PRO A 497 3.21 48.70 16.10
N THR A 498 2.62 47.53 16.31
CA THR A 498 2.01 47.13 17.59
C THR A 498 2.99 46.32 18.44
N PRO A 499 3.00 46.50 19.78
CA PRO A 499 3.73 45.60 20.68
C PRO A 499 3.26 44.15 20.50
N GLU A 500 4.11 43.17 20.87
CA GLU A 500 3.66 41.77 20.95
C GLU A 500 2.39 41.68 21.82
N PRO A 501 1.29 41.11 21.31
CA PRO A 501 0.04 41.06 22.06
C PRO A 501 0.22 40.26 23.34
N ALA A 502 -0.50 40.65 24.41
CA ALA A 502 -0.69 39.79 25.57
C ALA A 502 -1.27 38.44 25.13
N ARG A 503 -0.91 37.35 25.81
CA ARG A 503 -1.10 35.97 25.33
C ARG A 503 -2.57 35.58 25.03
N TRP A 504 -3.58 36.37 25.42
CA TRP A 504 -4.97 36.35 24.94
C TRP A 504 -5.70 37.66 25.35
N PRO A 505 -6.08 38.57 24.44
CA PRO A 505 -6.81 39.78 24.80
C PRO A 505 -8.29 39.47 25.14
N ARG A 506 -8.82 40.02 26.24
CA ARG A 506 -10.27 39.95 26.52
C ARG A 506 -10.99 40.97 25.65
N LEU A 507 -11.85 40.52 24.75
CA LEU A 507 -12.76 41.40 23.99
C LEU A 507 -13.87 41.89 24.93
N THR A 508 -13.61 42.97 25.67
CA THR A 508 -14.65 43.62 26.48
C THR A 508 -15.60 44.36 25.55
N GLY A 509 -16.76 43.79 25.26
CA GLY A 509 -17.86 44.47 24.55
C GLY A 509 -17.84 44.37 23.03
N GLY A 510 -17.47 43.22 22.46
CA GLY A 510 -17.55 43.00 21.01
C GLY A 510 -18.99 43.06 20.49
N THR A 511 -19.34 44.12 19.78
CA THR A 511 -20.55 44.15 18.92
C THR A 511 -20.41 43.09 17.82
N SER A 512 -21.52 42.63 17.23
CA SER A 512 -21.49 41.65 16.11
C SER A 512 -20.55 42.08 14.96
N HIS A 513 -20.39 43.40 14.77
CA HIS A 513 -19.46 43.97 13.79
C HIS A 513 -17.98 43.68 14.11
N HIS A 514 -17.56 43.76 15.38
CA HIS A 514 -16.17 43.46 15.77
C HIS A 514 -15.83 41.97 15.60
N VAL A 515 -16.80 41.08 15.86
CA VAL A 515 -16.64 39.65 15.62
C VAL A 515 -16.44 39.39 14.14
N ALA A 516 -17.32 39.92 13.28
CA ALA A 516 -17.21 39.76 11.84
C ALA A 516 -15.87 40.29 11.27
N ALA A 517 -15.43 41.48 11.69
CA ALA A 517 -14.14 42.06 11.30
C ALA A 517 -12.94 41.21 11.76
N THR A 518 -13.02 40.61 12.96
CA THR A 518 -11.99 39.71 13.47
C THR A 518 -11.84 38.47 12.57
N PHE A 519 -12.97 37.84 12.20
CA PHE A 519 -12.94 36.69 11.31
C PHE A 519 -12.54 37.05 9.88
N GLU A 520 -12.89 38.24 9.38
CA GLU A 520 -12.44 38.72 8.07
C GLU A 520 -10.91 38.85 8.01
N SER A 521 -10.30 39.51 9.00
CA SER A 521 -8.84 39.61 9.13
C SER A 521 -8.20 38.21 9.24
N PHE A 522 -8.80 37.33 10.06
CA PHE A 522 -8.32 35.95 10.20
C PHE A 522 -8.37 35.15 8.89
N ARG A 523 -9.48 35.20 8.15
CA ARG A 523 -9.63 34.53 6.84
C ARG A 523 -8.62 35.02 5.83
N ALA A 524 -8.35 36.33 5.80
CA ALA A 524 -7.32 36.90 4.92
C ALA A 524 -5.92 36.36 5.24
N CYS A 525 -5.57 36.27 6.53
CA CYS A 525 -4.31 35.67 6.99
C CYS A 525 -4.23 34.17 6.67
N LEU A 526 -5.32 33.42 6.90
CA LEU A 526 -5.39 31.98 6.64
C LEU A 526 -5.28 31.67 5.14
N GLY A 527 -5.95 32.45 4.29
CA GLY A 527 -5.85 32.31 2.83
C GLY A 527 -4.46 32.62 2.29
N ARG A 528 -3.70 33.52 2.94
CA ARG A 528 -2.26 33.73 2.64
C ARG A 528 -1.42 32.56 3.14
N ALA A 529 -1.69 32.06 4.34
CA ALA A 529 -0.98 30.93 4.93
C ALA A 529 -1.18 29.62 4.14
N ALA A 530 -2.32 29.46 3.45
CA ALA A 530 -2.63 28.33 2.56
C ALA A 530 -2.04 28.46 1.13
N ARG A 531 -1.11 29.39 0.92
CA ARG A 531 -0.38 29.56 -0.35
C ARG A 531 1.13 29.45 -0.12
N PRO A 532 1.90 28.90 -1.08
CA PRO A 532 1.47 28.41 -2.40
C PRO A 532 0.83 27.01 -2.37
N GLU A 533 1.06 26.23 -1.31
CA GLU A 533 0.59 24.85 -1.19
C GLU A 533 -0.69 24.74 -0.34
N PRO A 534 -1.63 23.85 -0.71
CA PRO A 534 -2.85 23.64 0.06
C PRO A 534 -2.62 23.27 1.52
N LEU A 535 -3.49 23.81 2.38
CA LEU A 535 -3.50 23.58 3.82
C LEU A 535 -4.77 22.82 4.22
N LEU A 536 -4.60 21.71 4.93
CA LEU A 536 -5.68 20.97 5.56
C LEU A 536 -5.80 21.38 7.03
N LEU A 537 -6.98 21.87 7.42
CA LEU A 537 -7.36 22.06 8.82
C LEU A 537 -8.17 20.86 9.31
N VAL A 538 -7.86 20.38 10.50
CA VAL A 538 -8.64 19.32 11.16
C VAL A 538 -9.08 19.82 12.53
N PHE A 539 -10.39 19.90 12.74
CA PHE A 539 -11.00 20.28 14.01
C PHE A 539 -11.51 19.02 14.72
N ASP A 540 -10.90 18.68 15.85
CA ASP A 540 -11.35 17.59 16.73
C ASP A 540 -11.83 18.14 18.08
N HIS A 541 -12.71 17.39 18.76
CA HIS A 541 -13.29 17.75 20.06
C HIS A 541 -14.11 19.06 20.05
N VAL A 542 -14.80 19.38 18.95
CA VAL A 542 -15.56 20.65 18.83
C VAL A 542 -16.67 20.83 19.86
N GLY A 543 -17.11 19.76 20.54
CA GLY A 543 -18.05 19.84 21.67
C GLY A 543 -17.52 20.63 22.88
N ASN A 544 -16.21 20.88 22.93
CA ASN A 544 -15.60 21.75 23.94
C ASN A 544 -15.60 23.23 23.54
N VAL A 545 -16.15 23.60 22.38
CA VAL A 545 -16.39 24.98 21.97
C VAL A 545 -17.77 25.41 22.50
N LEU A 546 -17.90 26.67 22.94
CA LEU A 546 -19.20 27.21 23.35
C LEU A 546 -20.20 27.14 22.18
N ASP A 547 -21.43 26.70 22.43
CA ASP A 547 -22.44 26.49 21.36
C ASP A 547 -22.72 27.76 20.55
N SER A 548 -22.79 28.92 21.21
CA SER A 548 -22.95 30.22 20.56
C SER A 548 -21.73 30.58 19.72
N ALA A 549 -20.51 30.31 20.22
CA ALA A 549 -19.27 30.54 19.49
C ALA A 549 -19.15 29.62 18.28
N PHE A 550 -19.57 28.36 18.38
CA PHE A 550 -19.55 27.44 17.25
C PHE A 550 -20.58 27.84 16.18
N ARG A 551 -21.86 27.96 16.56
CA ARG A 551 -22.95 28.13 15.59
C ARG A 551 -23.01 29.52 14.97
N GLN A 552 -22.90 30.58 15.79
CA GLN A 552 -23.16 31.95 15.33
C GLN A 552 -21.89 32.67 14.87
N GLN A 553 -20.70 32.13 15.19
CA GLN A 553 -19.44 32.82 14.95
C GLN A 553 -18.52 31.97 14.07
N LEU A 554 -18.09 30.80 14.56
CA LEU A 554 -17.17 29.93 13.82
C LEU A 554 -17.79 29.39 12.53
N TYR A 555 -19.04 28.92 12.58
CA TYR A 555 -19.72 28.39 11.40
C TYR A 555 -19.94 29.50 10.35
N ASP A 556 -20.63 30.58 10.74
CA ASP A 556 -21.06 31.64 9.85
C ASP A 556 -19.91 32.43 9.23
N HIS A 557 -18.83 32.65 9.98
CA HIS A 557 -17.71 33.51 9.58
C HIS A 557 -16.43 32.78 9.19
N LEU A 558 -16.33 31.45 9.37
CA LEU A 558 -15.19 30.66 8.88
C LEU A 558 -15.62 29.41 8.11
N ILE A 559 -16.33 28.47 8.75
CA ILE A 559 -16.61 27.15 8.16
C ILE A 559 -17.42 27.29 6.87
N ARG A 560 -18.48 28.10 6.87
CA ARG A 560 -19.34 28.32 5.69
C ARG A 560 -18.54 28.91 4.53
N HIS A 561 -17.67 29.89 4.78
CA HIS A 561 -16.85 30.50 3.74
C HIS A 561 -15.80 29.53 3.15
N ILE A 562 -15.31 28.57 3.95
CA ILE A 562 -14.49 27.47 3.44
C ILE A 562 -15.36 26.58 2.56
N ALA A 563 -16.51 26.13 3.05
CA ALA A 563 -17.46 25.26 2.33
C ALA A 563 -17.92 25.84 0.99
N ASP A 564 -18.15 27.16 0.94
CA ASP A 564 -18.57 27.92 -0.25
C ASP A 564 -17.41 28.12 -1.25
N GLY A 565 -16.19 27.68 -0.91
CA GLY A 565 -15.00 27.75 -1.77
C GLY A 565 -14.36 29.14 -1.86
N GLU A 566 -14.68 30.06 -0.95
CA GLU A 566 -14.14 31.43 -0.95
C GLU A 566 -12.65 31.50 -0.56
N LEU A 567 -12.15 30.44 0.11
CA LEU A 567 -10.74 30.29 0.49
C LEU A 567 -10.11 29.15 -0.34
N PRO A 568 -9.65 29.43 -1.56
CA PRO A 568 -9.02 28.40 -2.40
C PRO A 568 -7.75 27.88 -1.73
N ASN A 569 -7.43 26.60 -1.94
CA ASN A 569 -6.32 25.86 -1.32
C ASN A 569 -6.49 25.55 0.18
N LEU A 570 -7.66 25.80 0.76
CA LEU A 570 -7.98 25.43 2.13
C LEU A 570 -9.04 24.33 2.16
N SER A 571 -8.77 23.24 2.86
CA SER A 571 -9.75 22.19 3.17
C SER A 571 -9.92 22.08 4.68
N LEU A 572 -11.14 21.77 5.11
CA LEU A 572 -11.48 21.62 6.51
C LEU A 572 -12.14 20.27 6.77
N VAL A 573 -11.67 19.56 7.80
CA VAL A 573 -12.32 18.39 8.39
C VAL A 573 -12.86 18.79 9.75
N VAL A 574 -14.16 18.61 9.98
CA VAL A 574 -14.79 18.83 11.29
C VAL A 574 -15.29 17.51 11.86
N VAL A 575 -14.89 17.20 13.09
CA VAL A 575 -15.24 15.94 13.74
C VAL A 575 -16.26 16.17 14.85
N MET A 576 -17.35 15.40 14.81
CA MET A 576 -18.50 15.58 15.70
C MET A 576 -19.05 14.22 16.17
N THR A 577 -19.69 14.21 17.33
CA THR A 577 -20.61 13.10 17.69
C THR A 577 -21.95 13.23 16.96
N ASN A 578 -22.73 12.16 16.89
CA ASN A 578 -24.09 12.20 16.33
C ASN A 578 -24.96 13.26 17.04
N GLU A 579 -24.90 13.31 18.37
CA GLU A 579 -25.58 14.32 19.18
C GLU A 579 -25.08 15.73 18.87
N GLN A 580 -23.76 15.91 18.77
CA GLN A 580 -23.17 17.21 18.46
C GLN A 580 -23.53 17.68 17.05
N PHE A 581 -23.59 16.79 16.07
CA PHE A 581 -24.00 17.11 14.71
C PHE A 581 -25.47 17.54 14.69
N ALA A 582 -26.37 16.73 15.27
CA ALA A 582 -27.80 17.05 15.34
C ALA A 582 -28.08 18.35 16.11
N THR A 583 -27.27 18.63 17.13
CA THR A 583 -27.38 19.85 17.91
C THR A 583 -26.75 20.99 17.13
N HIS A 584 -25.43 21.03 16.98
CA HIS A 584 -24.64 22.20 16.57
C HIS A 584 -24.52 22.44 15.07
N TRP A 585 -24.76 21.44 14.21
CA TRP A 585 -24.65 21.62 12.78
C TRP A 585 -25.94 22.25 12.21
N PRO A 586 -25.85 23.27 11.33
CA PRO A 586 -27.04 23.91 10.78
C PRO A 586 -27.78 23.00 9.79
N GLU A 587 -29.11 23.14 9.70
CA GLU A 587 -29.97 22.31 8.83
C GLU A 587 -29.61 22.41 7.34
N LEU A 588 -29.18 23.59 6.89
CA LEU A 588 -28.71 23.85 5.53
C LEU A 588 -27.17 23.78 5.42
N GLY A 589 -26.51 23.11 6.37
CA GLY A 589 -25.06 23.03 6.40
C GLY A 589 -24.48 22.16 5.28
N GLY A 590 -23.59 22.73 4.47
CA GLY A 590 -22.88 22.01 3.42
C GLY A 590 -21.78 21.07 3.94
N GLY A 591 -21.06 20.43 3.01
CA GLY A 591 -19.93 19.54 3.29
C GLY A 591 -20.23 18.05 3.06
N THR A 592 -19.19 17.29 2.72
CA THR A 592 -19.29 15.85 2.47
C THR A 592 -19.19 15.07 3.78
N ARG A 593 -20.22 14.27 4.09
CA ARG A 593 -20.32 13.52 5.34
C ARG A 593 -19.70 12.12 5.24
N VAL A 594 -18.91 11.78 6.24
CA VAL A 594 -18.32 10.45 6.47
C VAL A 594 -18.81 9.94 7.83
N ASP A 595 -19.68 8.93 7.78
CA ASP A 595 -20.29 8.34 8.97
C ASP A 595 -19.47 7.17 9.51
N LEU A 596 -19.24 7.16 10.82
CA LEU A 596 -18.59 6.08 11.54
C LEU A 596 -19.56 5.44 12.52
N ASP A 597 -19.93 4.20 12.21
CA ASP A 597 -20.80 3.38 13.05
C ASP A 597 -20.02 2.39 13.90
N CYS A 598 -20.66 1.84 14.94
CA CYS A 598 -20.18 0.63 15.61
C CYS A 598 -20.06 -0.53 14.61
N ILE A 599 -19.12 -1.44 14.87
CA ILE A 599 -18.79 -2.56 13.98
C ILE A 599 -19.70 -3.75 14.32
N GLU A 600 -20.05 -4.57 13.34
CA GLU A 600 -20.83 -5.79 13.56
C GLU A 600 -20.00 -6.85 14.32
N ALA A 601 -20.61 -7.61 15.23
CA ALA A 601 -19.91 -8.59 16.06
C ALA A 601 -19.16 -9.66 15.24
N GLU A 602 -19.67 -10.02 14.06
CA GLU A 602 -19.07 -11.01 13.16
C GLU A 602 -17.68 -10.61 12.66
N GLU A 603 -17.40 -9.30 12.58
CA GLU A 603 -16.09 -8.79 12.15
C GLU A 603 -15.05 -8.82 13.27
N PHE A 604 -15.45 -8.97 14.54
CA PHE A 604 -14.55 -8.81 15.69
C PHE A 604 -13.32 -9.72 15.61
N ALA A 605 -13.52 -11.03 15.36
CA ALA A 605 -12.41 -11.99 15.36
C ALA A 605 -11.36 -11.64 14.29
N ALA A 606 -11.80 -11.30 13.08
CA ALA A 606 -10.91 -10.92 11.98
C ALA A 606 -10.15 -9.63 12.29
N LEU A 607 -10.81 -8.62 12.85
CA LEU A 607 -10.17 -7.35 13.21
C LEU A 607 -9.23 -7.48 14.40
N ALA A 608 -9.55 -8.34 15.35
CA ALA A 608 -8.69 -8.64 16.49
C ALA A 608 -7.41 -9.35 16.04
N GLU A 609 -7.49 -10.31 15.11
CA GLU A 609 -6.31 -10.88 14.45
C GLU A 609 -5.48 -9.79 13.75
N ASP A 610 -6.14 -8.90 13.01
CA ASP A 610 -5.46 -7.80 12.30
C ASP A 610 -4.72 -6.85 13.26
N VAL A 611 -5.26 -6.61 14.46
CA VAL A 611 -4.57 -5.82 15.50
C VAL A 611 -3.28 -6.52 15.96
N VAL A 612 -3.34 -7.83 16.20
CA VAL A 612 -2.14 -8.61 16.61
C VAL A 612 -1.06 -8.51 15.53
N LEU A 613 -1.45 -8.68 14.27
CA LEU A 613 -0.55 -8.61 13.12
C LEU A 613 0.00 -7.19 12.91
N ALA A 614 -0.82 -6.15 13.07
CA ALA A 614 -0.41 -4.76 12.93
C ALA A 614 0.59 -4.32 14.00
N VAL A 615 0.54 -4.90 15.20
CA VAL A 615 1.57 -4.72 16.24
C VAL A 615 2.87 -5.48 15.90
N GLY A 616 2.91 -6.23 14.80
CA GLY A 616 4.08 -6.96 14.32
C GLY A 616 4.26 -8.34 14.95
N ARG A 617 3.25 -8.85 15.68
CA ARG A 617 3.28 -10.17 16.33
C ARG A 617 2.69 -11.25 15.41
N ALA A 618 3.26 -12.45 15.47
CA ALA A 618 2.62 -13.63 14.90
C ALA A 618 1.47 -14.08 15.82
N ILE A 619 0.40 -14.63 15.23
CA ILE A 619 -0.74 -15.15 15.99
C ILE A 619 -0.35 -16.54 16.53
N GLY A 620 -0.44 -16.70 17.84
CA GLY A 620 -0.23 -17.98 18.52
C GLY A 620 -1.29 -18.21 19.60
N ASP A 621 -1.32 -19.39 20.22
CA ASP A 621 -2.38 -19.82 21.14
C ASP A 621 -2.76 -18.80 22.23
N PRO A 622 -1.80 -18.09 22.90
CA PRO A 622 -2.17 -17.08 23.89
C PRO A 622 -2.98 -15.93 23.31
N HIS A 623 -2.71 -15.56 22.05
CA HIS A 623 -3.44 -14.51 21.34
C HIS A 623 -4.83 -14.99 20.96
N VAL A 624 -4.96 -16.22 20.46
CA VAL A 624 -6.27 -16.82 20.12
C VAL A 624 -7.16 -16.87 21.36
N GLN A 625 -6.65 -17.36 22.49
CA GLN A 625 -7.38 -17.41 23.76
C GLN A 625 -7.80 -16.01 24.24
N LEU A 626 -6.94 -15.01 24.09
CA LEU A 626 -7.25 -13.62 24.44
C LEU A 626 -8.37 -13.07 23.55
N ILE A 627 -8.28 -13.27 22.24
CA ILE A 627 -9.30 -12.82 21.27
C ILE A 627 -10.64 -13.48 21.60
N GLU A 628 -10.67 -14.79 21.84
CA GLU A 628 -11.90 -15.50 22.23
C GLU A 628 -12.47 -14.98 23.56
N ALA A 629 -11.62 -14.70 24.55
CA ALA A 629 -12.04 -14.20 25.85
C ALA A 629 -12.70 -12.81 25.73
N ILE A 630 -12.12 -11.90 24.96
CA ILE A 630 -12.71 -10.57 24.70
C ILE A 630 -13.96 -10.72 23.83
N GLY A 631 -13.93 -11.59 22.81
CA GLY A 631 -15.03 -11.82 21.87
C GLY A 631 -16.33 -12.28 22.54
N LYS A 632 -16.24 -13.02 23.66
CA LYS A 632 -17.42 -13.37 24.48
C LYS A 632 -18.19 -12.15 24.98
N GLY A 633 -17.49 -11.03 25.24
CA GLY A 633 -18.12 -9.76 25.64
C GLY A 633 -18.68 -8.94 24.48
N VAL A 634 -18.26 -9.25 23.24
CA VAL A 634 -18.64 -8.55 22.00
C VAL A 634 -19.79 -9.25 21.26
N ALA A 635 -20.12 -10.50 21.63
CA ALA A 635 -21.00 -11.40 20.90
C ALA A 635 -22.46 -10.93 20.70
N THR A 636 -22.88 -9.78 21.23
CA THR A 636 -24.26 -9.27 21.10
C THR A 636 -24.33 -7.97 20.30
N GLY A 637 -24.62 -8.09 19.00
CA GLY A 637 -24.94 -6.94 18.13
C GLY A 637 -23.74 -6.13 17.65
N ARG A 638 -23.81 -4.80 17.79
CA ARG A 638 -22.76 -3.86 17.36
C ARG A 638 -21.87 -3.46 18.53
N TRP A 639 -20.57 -3.32 18.26
CA TRP A 639 -19.58 -3.02 19.29
C TRP A 639 -18.70 -1.83 18.93
N SER A 640 -18.14 -1.20 19.97
CA SER A 640 -17.27 -0.03 19.83
C SER A 640 -15.83 -0.45 19.51
N PRO A 641 -15.22 0.09 18.44
CA PRO A 641 -13.80 -0.08 18.11
C PRO A 641 -12.81 0.25 19.24
N ALA A 642 -13.22 0.97 20.29
CA ALA A 642 -12.37 1.18 21.47
C ALA A 642 -11.86 -0.13 22.08
N VAL A 643 -12.63 -1.23 21.98
CA VAL A 643 -12.21 -2.57 22.41
C VAL A 643 -10.91 -3.03 21.70
N LEU A 644 -10.69 -2.63 20.45
CA LEU A 644 -9.45 -2.94 19.72
C LEU A 644 -8.25 -2.18 20.31
N GLY A 645 -8.46 -0.98 20.86
CA GLY A 645 -7.42 -0.22 21.55
C GLY A 645 -6.98 -0.90 22.85
N ASP A 646 -7.92 -1.48 23.60
CA ASP A 646 -7.62 -2.27 24.79
C ASP A 646 -6.88 -3.57 24.44
N LEU A 647 -7.32 -4.26 23.38
CA LEU A 647 -6.64 -5.43 22.84
C LEU A 647 -5.20 -5.09 22.43
N GLU A 648 -5.00 -4.01 21.68
CA GLU A 648 -3.66 -3.54 21.28
C GLU A 648 -2.75 -3.36 22.50
N ASN A 649 -3.25 -2.70 23.55
CA ASN A 649 -2.50 -2.47 24.78
C ASN A 649 -2.12 -3.78 25.50
N LEU A 650 -3.00 -4.78 25.49
CA LEU A 650 -2.74 -6.09 26.08
C LEU A 650 -1.70 -6.86 25.25
N VAL A 651 -1.87 -6.93 23.93
CA VAL A 651 -0.94 -7.61 23.01
C VAL A 651 0.46 -7.02 23.10
N ARG A 652 0.60 -5.69 23.20
CA ARG A 652 1.91 -5.03 23.39
C ARG A 652 2.60 -5.41 24.70
N ARG A 653 1.86 -5.79 25.76
CA ARG A 653 2.41 -6.20 27.06
C ARG A 653 2.73 -7.69 27.14
N MET A 654 2.11 -8.51 26.29
CA MET A 654 2.44 -9.93 26.16
C MET A 654 3.88 -10.05 25.64
N ARG A 655 4.74 -10.74 26.40
CA ARG A 655 6.16 -10.90 26.06
C ARG A 655 6.33 -11.91 24.95
#